data_AF-A0A0D3BAZ7-F1
#
_entry.id   AF-A0A0D3BAZ7-F1
#
_cell.length_a   1.000
_cell.length_b   1.000
_cell.length_c   1.000
_cell.angle_alpha   90.00
_cell.angle_beta   90.00
_cell.angle_gamma   90.00
#
_symmetry.space_group_name_H-M   'P 1'
#
loop_
_entity.id
_entity.type
_entity.pdbx_description
1 polymer ?
#
loop_
_entity_poly.entity_id
_entity_poly.type
_entity_poly.pdbx_seq_one_letter_code
_entity_poly.pdbx_strand_id
1 'polypeptide(L)'
;MFRNSPVGLSLHGFFFFCDRCNGSRVKSKGHGVSDSMKPEAQVACAAGPTVVIQLIFLNMVYIGLAPGDLLTSFFGLTMVYAALIMYDDAQVKKKLKMKYVLVTGGVVSGLGKGVTASSIGLLLQACGLRVTSIKIDPYLNTVAGTMSPFEHGEVFVLHDGGEVDLDLGNYERFLDSTLSRDNNLTTGKIYQSVIDKERKGDYLGKTVQVVPHVTDAIQEWIERVANVHVDGKEGPPDVCVIELGATIGDIESMPFIEALGQFSYKAGPDNFCLVHVSLVPVLSVVGEQVVFCGFDIFHGDSILLTFALQKTKPTQHSVRGLRSLGLTPNILACRSTKALEDNVKTKLSQFCHVPEENIVTLYDVPNIWHVPLLLRVHKAILKQLNLLGKAVEADMTEWSARTKVYDTLQDPVKIAMVGKYSGLTDSYLSGLKALLHASVACHKKLIVEWVAASDLEEITAQEASDVHKAAWDLLKGADGILVPGGFGDRGVQGKILATKFARENQVPFLGICVGMQLAVVEFARSILGFEDANSTEFEPETSSPCVIFMPEGSTTHMGGLTFRYGNAKFVDERHRHRYEVNPDMISEIENAGLSFVGKDETGRRTELVELQNHSYFVGVQFHPEFKSRPGKPSALFLGLIAAAS
;
A
#
# COMPACT_ATOMS: atom_id res chain seq x y z
N MET A 1 -79.47 -13.97 -16.31
CA MET A 1 -79.78 -12.88 -17.25
C MET A 1 -79.86 -11.59 -16.45
N PHE A 2 -79.07 -10.59 -16.85
CA PHE A 2 -79.02 -9.19 -16.40
C PHE A 2 -78.79 -8.81 -14.92
N ARG A 3 -77.78 -7.94 -14.81
CA ARG A 3 -77.58 -6.78 -13.90
C ARG A 3 -76.92 -6.96 -12.52
N ASN A 4 -75.71 -6.40 -12.51
CA ASN A 4 -75.22 -5.30 -11.67
C ASN A 4 -74.27 -5.63 -10.52
N SER A 5 -73.20 -4.81 -10.54
CA SER A 5 -71.92 -4.88 -9.86
C SER A 5 -71.99 -4.63 -8.35
N PRO A 6 -71.00 -5.09 -7.57
CA PRO A 6 -70.89 -4.81 -6.14
C PRO A 6 -69.82 -3.74 -5.79
N VAL A 7 -70.16 -2.95 -4.76
CA VAL A 7 -69.39 -2.70 -3.51
C VAL A 7 -67.96 -2.14 -3.63
N GLY A 8 -67.78 -0.93 -3.07
CA GLY A 8 -66.49 -0.34 -2.72
C GLY A 8 -66.25 -0.32 -1.20
N LEU A 9 -65.02 -0.63 -0.79
CA LEU A 9 -64.51 -0.43 0.57
C LEU A 9 -63.04 0.05 0.53
N SER A 10 -62.83 1.24 1.11
CA SER A 10 -61.66 1.87 1.76
C SER A 10 -60.31 1.12 1.86
N LEU A 11 -59.19 1.85 1.66
CA LEU A 11 -58.11 2.00 2.67
C LEU A 11 -57.08 3.13 2.35
N HIS A 12 -56.48 3.62 3.43
CA HIS A 12 -55.76 4.88 3.67
C HIS A 12 -54.44 5.14 2.91
N GLY A 13 -54.10 6.42 2.76
CA GLY A 13 -52.79 6.93 2.35
C GLY A 13 -51.99 7.55 3.51
N PHE A 14 -50.66 7.42 3.45
CA PHE A 14 -49.69 8.11 4.30
C PHE A 14 -49.15 9.35 3.57
N PHE A 15 -49.15 10.50 4.26
CA PHE A 15 -48.54 11.76 3.83
C PHE A 15 -47.10 11.86 4.33
N PHE A 16 -46.17 12.35 3.49
CA PHE A 16 -44.93 12.98 3.95
C PHE A 16 -44.88 14.42 3.44
N PHE A 17 -44.77 15.36 4.37
CA PHE A 17 -44.51 16.79 4.15
C PHE A 17 -43.01 17.01 3.87
N CYS A 18 -42.69 17.88 2.91
CA CYS A 18 -41.38 18.53 2.86
C CYS A 18 -41.60 20.05 2.75
N ASP A 19 -41.42 20.71 3.89
CA ASP A 19 -41.29 22.16 4.02
C ASP A 19 -39.92 22.62 3.51
N ARG A 20 -39.90 23.45 2.46
CA ARG A 20 -38.97 24.57 2.26
C ARG A 20 -39.19 25.20 0.88
N CYS A 21 -39.87 26.35 0.86
CA CYS A 21 -39.39 27.53 0.14
C CYS A 21 -40.26 28.73 0.54
N ASN A 22 -39.64 29.60 1.33
CA ASN A 22 -40.19 30.85 1.82
C ASN A 22 -40.05 31.92 0.73
N GLY A 23 -41.11 32.71 0.51
CA GLY A 23 -40.98 34.12 0.16
C GLY A 23 -41.00 34.52 -1.32
N SER A 24 -42.20 34.77 -1.85
CA SER A 24 -42.49 36.06 -2.53
C SER A 24 -43.99 36.22 -2.79
N ARG A 25 -44.56 37.29 -2.21
CA ARG A 25 -45.94 37.75 -2.41
C ARG A 25 -46.13 38.24 -3.84
N VAL A 26 -47.13 37.72 -4.55
CA VAL A 26 -47.86 38.48 -5.59
C VAL A 26 -49.35 38.21 -5.43
N LYS A 27 -50.13 39.26 -5.17
CA LYS A 27 -51.60 39.28 -5.26
C LYS A 27 -52.00 39.46 -6.73
N SER A 28 -52.94 38.67 -7.26
CA SER A 28 -54.26 39.16 -7.73
C SER A 28 -55.02 38.15 -8.59
N LYS A 29 -56.35 38.09 -8.35
CA LYS A 29 -57.49 37.72 -9.22
C LYS A 29 -57.39 36.36 -9.95
N GLY A 30 -58.17 35.32 -9.63
CA GLY A 30 -59.62 35.29 -9.49
C GLY A 30 -60.27 35.00 -10.85
N HIS A 31 -60.61 33.73 -11.13
CA HIS A 31 -61.79 33.21 -11.84
C HIS A 31 -61.62 31.68 -11.98
N GLY A 32 -62.63 30.92 -11.57
CA GLY A 32 -62.64 29.44 -11.67
C GLY A 32 -63.12 28.94 -13.04
N VAL A 33 -62.96 27.63 -13.27
CA VAL A 33 -63.98 26.69 -13.77
C VAL A 33 -63.33 25.32 -14.10
N SER A 34 -63.94 24.27 -13.50
CA SER A 34 -64.11 22.85 -13.86
C SER A 34 -62.98 21.90 -14.28
N ASP A 35 -62.88 20.83 -13.48
CA ASP A 35 -62.62 19.40 -13.75
C ASP A 35 -62.54 18.91 -15.22
N SER A 36 -61.47 18.19 -15.55
CA SER A 36 -61.48 16.75 -15.88
C SER A 36 -60.19 16.29 -16.57
N MET A 37 -59.43 15.37 -15.97
CA MET A 37 -58.62 14.35 -16.69
C MET A 37 -57.99 13.35 -15.68
N LYS A 38 -58.23 12.06 -15.90
CA LYS A 38 -57.48 10.92 -15.29
C LYS A 38 -56.47 10.34 -16.33
N PRO A 39 -55.72 9.25 -16.07
CA PRO A 39 -54.29 9.29 -15.78
C PRO A 39 -53.45 8.51 -16.83
N GLU A 40 -52.54 9.17 -17.54
CA GLU A 40 -51.57 8.51 -18.43
C GLU A 40 -50.15 8.96 -18.07
N ALA A 41 -49.59 8.35 -17.01
CA ALA A 41 -48.20 8.56 -16.62
C ALA A 41 -47.61 7.26 -16.05
N GLN A 42 -47.65 6.18 -16.82
CA GLN A 42 -46.95 4.94 -16.50
C GLN A 42 -46.36 4.23 -17.74
N VAL A 43 -45.81 4.96 -18.71
CA VAL A 43 -44.95 4.34 -19.75
C VAL A 43 -43.90 5.36 -20.23
N ALA A 44 -42.90 5.69 -19.41
CA ALA A 44 -41.81 6.58 -19.85
C ALA A 44 -40.44 6.26 -19.24
N CYS A 45 -40.21 5.01 -18.80
CA CYS A 45 -38.93 4.61 -18.18
C CYS A 45 -38.07 3.67 -19.03
N ALA A 46 -38.40 3.43 -20.31
CA ALA A 46 -37.69 2.44 -21.14
C ALA A 46 -37.36 2.89 -22.57
N ALA A 47 -37.43 4.18 -22.90
CA ALA A 47 -37.25 4.63 -24.28
C ALA A 47 -36.17 5.72 -24.39
N GLY A 48 -35.17 5.50 -25.24
CA GLY A 48 -34.06 6.43 -25.49
C GLY A 48 -34.52 7.77 -26.08
N PRO A 49 -33.60 8.77 -26.17
CA PRO A 49 -33.93 10.17 -26.48
C PRO A 49 -34.66 10.36 -27.81
N THR A 50 -34.40 9.51 -28.81
CA THR A 50 -35.06 9.54 -30.11
C THR A 50 -36.57 9.22 -30.02
N VAL A 51 -36.96 8.37 -29.08
CA VAL A 51 -38.36 7.93 -28.90
C VAL A 51 -39.16 8.96 -28.10
N VAL A 52 -38.53 9.63 -27.14
CA VAL A 52 -39.16 10.73 -26.37
C VAL A 52 -39.45 11.93 -27.28
N ILE A 53 -38.53 12.27 -28.19
CA ILE A 53 -38.73 13.36 -29.17
C ILE A 53 -39.84 12.98 -30.17
N GLN A 54 -39.92 11.72 -30.62
CA GLN A 54 -40.99 11.26 -31.50
C GLN A 54 -42.37 11.22 -30.83
N LEU A 55 -42.46 10.84 -29.54
CA LEU A 55 -43.71 10.82 -28.78
C LEU A 55 -44.26 12.22 -28.49
N ILE A 56 -43.37 13.21 -28.33
CA ILE A 56 -43.74 14.63 -28.16
C ILE A 56 -44.23 15.20 -29.50
N PHE A 57 -43.57 14.88 -30.61
CA PHE A 57 -44.03 15.27 -31.95
C PHE A 57 -45.36 14.62 -32.34
N LEU A 58 -45.57 13.33 -32.01
CA LEU A 58 -46.85 12.66 -32.28
C LEU A 58 -48.01 13.26 -31.47
N ASN A 59 -47.78 13.67 -30.22
CA ASN A 59 -48.79 14.33 -29.39
C ASN A 59 -49.11 15.76 -29.87
N MET A 60 -48.13 16.50 -30.41
CA MET A 60 -48.42 17.81 -31.01
C MET A 60 -49.29 17.72 -32.27
N VAL A 61 -49.17 16.63 -33.04
CA VAL A 61 -49.98 16.40 -34.24
C VAL A 61 -51.41 15.91 -33.89
N TYR A 62 -51.58 15.18 -32.79
CA TYR A 62 -52.89 14.62 -32.41
C TYR A 62 -53.86 15.61 -31.75
N ILE A 63 -53.38 16.76 -31.26
CA ILE A 63 -54.20 17.73 -30.49
C ILE A 63 -54.73 18.89 -31.37
N GLY A 64 -54.38 18.95 -32.67
CA GLY A 64 -55.03 19.88 -33.61
C GLY A 64 -54.94 21.36 -33.23
N LEU A 65 -53.78 21.82 -32.76
CA LEU A 65 -53.58 23.22 -32.36
C LEU A 65 -53.04 24.06 -33.53
N ALA A 66 -53.77 25.12 -33.87
CA ALA A 66 -53.41 26.08 -34.91
C ALA A 66 -52.18 26.94 -34.49
N PRO A 67 -51.36 27.41 -35.45
CA PRO A 67 -50.12 28.13 -35.16
C PRO A 67 -50.43 29.57 -34.74
N GLY A 68 -50.36 29.88 -33.45
CA GLY A 68 -50.61 31.24 -32.97
C GLY A 68 -50.18 31.56 -31.54
N ASP A 69 -50.04 30.59 -30.65
CA ASP A 69 -49.79 30.89 -29.24
C ASP A 69 -48.30 30.81 -28.86
N LEU A 70 -47.70 31.99 -28.68
CA LEU A 70 -46.33 32.15 -28.20
C LEU A 70 -46.11 31.49 -26.82
N LEU A 71 -47.18 31.34 -26.02
CA LEU A 71 -47.19 30.76 -24.67
C LEU A 71 -46.98 29.23 -24.66
N THR A 72 -47.50 28.50 -25.64
CA THR A 72 -47.30 27.04 -25.76
C THR A 72 -45.89 26.70 -26.24
N SER A 73 -45.30 27.55 -27.09
CA SER A 73 -43.89 27.43 -27.47
C SER A 73 -42.95 27.64 -26.28
N PHE A 74 -43.29 28.59 -25.40
CA PHE A 74 -42.49 28.89 -24.21
C PHE A 74 -42.53 27.72 -23.22
N PHE A 75 -43.70 27.18 -22.88
CA PHE A 75 -43.82 26.03 -21.97
C PHE A 75 -43.14 24.76 -22.50
N GLY A 76 -43.25 24.49 -23.80
CA GLY A 76 -42.54 23.36 -24.45
C GLY A 76 -41.03 23.53 -24.38
N LEU A 77 -40.52 24.75 -24.64
CA LEU A 77 -39.09 25.04 -24.57
C LEU A 77 -38.57 24.95 -23.13
N THR A 78 -39.33 25.42 -22.12
CA THR A 78 -38.94 25.32 -20.70
C THR A 78 -38.93 23.88 -20.21
N MET A 79 -39.86 23.02 -20.66
CA MET A 79 -39.84 21.60 -20.31
C MET A 79 -38.71 20.84 -20.98
N VAL A 80 -38.38 21.16 -22.24
CA VAL A 80 -37.20 20.59 -22.92
C VAL A 80 -35.91 21.08 -22.27
N TYR A 81 -35.82 22.36 -21.86
CA TYR A 81 -34.70 22.88 -21.09
C TYR A 81 -34.61 22.25 -19.70
N ALA A 82 -35.73 22.05 -18.99
CA ALA A 82 -35.73 21.37 -17.70
C ALA A 82 -35.35 19.89 -17.84
N ALA A 83 -35.81 19.20 -18.89
CA ALA A 83 -35.42 17.83 -19.20
C ALA A 83 -33.96 17.73 -19.62
N LEU A 84 -33.44 18.70 -20.39
CA LEU A 84 -32.02 18.80 -20.72
C LEU A 84 -31.18 19.12 -19.50
N ILE A 85 -31.61 20.03 -18.61
CA ILE A 85 -30.92 20.33 -17.35
C ILE A 85 -30.97 19.12 -16.42
N MET A 86 -32.08 18.39 -16.34
CA MET A 86 -32.16 17.17 -15.54
C MET A 86 -31.38 16.00 -16.17
N TYR A 87 -31.29 15.95 -17.50
CA TYR A 87 -30.45 14.99 -18.21
C TYR A 87 -28.98 15.33 -18.04
N ASP A 88 -28.60 16.60 -18.16
CA ASP A 88 -27.24 17.09 -17.97
C ASP A 88 -26.85 17.00 -16.49
N ASP A 89 -27.75 17.27 -15.53
CA ASP A 89 -27.52 17.04 -14.09
C ASP A 89 -27.46 15.54 -13.76
N ALA A 90 -28.18 14.66 -14.49
CA ALA A 90 -28.06 13.21 -14.39
C ALA A 90 -26.79 12.65 -15.06
N GLN A 91 -26.27 13.29 -16.12
CA GLN A 91 -25.01 12.95 -16.79
C GLN A 91 -23.80 13.51 -16.03
N VAL A 92 -23.90 14.73 -15.47
CA VAL A 92 -22.94 15.36 -14.57
C VAL A 92 -22.89 14.64 -13.22
N LYS A 93 -24.01 14.07 -12.74
CA LYS A 93 -24.04 13.12 -11.60
C LYS A 93 -23.61 11.69 -11.93
N LYS A 94 -23.37 11.37 -13.20
CA LYS A 94 -22.71 10.11 -13.57
C LYS A 94 -21.18 10.23 -13.60
N LYS A 95 -20.63 11.23 -12.88
CA LYS A 95 -19.26 11.17 -12.39
C LYS A 95 -19.19 9.97 -11.44
N LEU A 96 -18.54 8.88 -11.87
CA LEU A 96 -18.35 7.68 -11.05
C LEU A 96 -17.78 8.11 -9.70
N LYS A 97 -18.59 7.94 -8.65
CA LYS A 97 -18.20 8.26 -7.28
C LYS A 97 -17.09 7.30 -6.88
N MET A 98 -16.00 7.84 -6.32
CA MET A 98 -14.88 7.06 -5.78
C MET A 98 -15.39 5.93 -4.89
N LYS A 99 -14.83 4.73 -5.06
CA LYS A 99 -15.15 3.55 -4.25
C LYS A 99 -14.06 3.32 -3.22
N TYR A 100 -14.42 2.82 -2.05
CA TYR A 100 -13.49 2.63 -0.94
C TYR A 100 -13.52 1.18 -0.47
N VAL A 101 -12.34 0.58 -0.34
CA VAL A 101 -12.15 -0.70 0.33
C VAL A 101 -11.34 -0.46 1.59
N LEU A 102 -11.98 -0.51 2.75
CA LEU A 102 -11.32 -0.40 4.04
C LEU A 102 -10.83 -1.79 4.49
N VAL A 103 -9.56 -1.89 4.89
CA VAL A 103 -8.93 -3.08 5.47
C VAL A 103 -8.57 -2.77 6.92
N THR A 104 -9.09 -3.53 7.88
CA THR A 104 -8.80 -3.37 9.32
C THR A 104 -8.18 -4.61 9.93
N GLY A 105 -7.42 -4.44 11.02
CA GLY A 105 -6.81 -5.53 11.79
C GLY A 105 -7.57 -5.90 13.04
N GLY A 106 -7.67 -7.20 13.31
CA GLY A 106 -8.42 -7.70 14.45
C GLY A 106 -7.57 -7.97 15.68
N VAL A 107 -7.07 -9.20 15.79
CA VAL A 107 -6.66 -9.79 17.07
C VAL A 107 -5.24 -9.41 17.51
N VAL A 108 -4.31 -9.29 16.55
CA VAL A 108 -2.90 -8.95 16.81
C VAL A 108 -2.35 -8.08 15.69
N SER A 109 -1.30 -7.30 15.97
CA SER A 109 -0.49 -6.63 14.94
C SER A 109 0.33 -7.66 14.15
N GLY A 110 0.85 -7.28 12.97
CA GLY A 110 1.68 -8.17 12.16
C GLY A 110 0.96 -9.31 11.41
N LEU A 111 -0.38 -9.33 11.37
CA LEU A 111 -1.15 -10.39 10.64
C LEU A 111 -1.00 -10.37 9.10
N GLY A 112 -0.32 -9.37 8.54
CA GLY A 112 -0.21 -9.17 7.10
C GLY A 112 -1.35 -8.33 6.51
N LYS A 113 -1.73 -7.24 7.20
CA LYS A 113 -2.71 -6.27 6.69
C LYS A 113 -2.24 -5.61 5.40
N GLY A 114 -1.02 -5.04 5.39
CA GLY A 114 -0.42 -4.46 4.18
C GLY A 114 -0.37 -5.42 3.00
N VAL A 115 0.00 -6.68 3.23
CA VAL A 115 0.00 -7.73 2.18
C VAL A 115 -1.42 -8.06 1.71
N THR A 116 -2.40 -8.09 2.61
CA THR A 116 -3.81 -8.33 2.25
C THR A 116 -4.37 -7.17 1.43
N ALA A 117 -4.13 -5.93 1.87
CA ALA A 117 -4.58 -4.72 1.21
C ALA A 117 -3.94 -4.55 -0.18
N SER A 118 -2.63 -4.76 -0.29
CA SER A 118 -1.93 -4.71 -1.58
C SER A 118 -2.39 -5.81 -2.53
N SER A 119 -2.68 -7.01 -2.01
CA SER A 119 -3.25 -8.12 -2.79
C SER A 119 -4.65 -7.82 -3.33
N ILE A 120 -5.50 -7.14 -2.53
CA ILE A 120 -6.80 -6.66 -2.99
C ILE A 120 -6.61 -5.67 -4.13
N GLY A 121 -5.72 -4.69 -3.96
CA GLY A 121 -5.44 -3.70 -5.00
C GLY A 121 -4.97 -4.34 -6.31
N LEU A 122 -4.07 -5.33 -6.24
CA LEU A 122 -3.58 -6.06 -7.42
C LEU A 122 -4.71 -6.80 -8.13
N LEU A 123 -5.57 -7.49 -7.38
CA LEU A 123 -6.72 -8.19 -7.97
C LEU A 123 -7.70 -7.23 -8.65
N LEU A 124 -7.91 -6.04 -8.07
CA LEU A 124 -8.78 -5.02 -8.68
C LEU A 124 -8.14 -4.39 -9.93
N GLN A 125 -6.81 -4.19 -9.94
CA GLN A 125 -6.08 -3.79 -11.15
C GLN A 125 -6.16 -4.85 -12.25
N ALA A 126 -6.04 -6.13 -11.89
CA ALA A 126 -6.24 -7.24 -12.82
C ALA A 126 -7.68 -7.28 -13.39
N CYS A 127 -8.66 -6.72 -12.67
CA CYS A 127 -10.03 -6.49 -13.16
C CYS A 127 -10.18 -5.23 -14.03
N GLY A 128 -9.07 -4.57 -14.42
CA GLY A 128 -9.06 -3.37 -15.26
C GLY A 128 -9.42 -2.07 -14.53
N LEU A 129 -9.45 -2.06 -13.20
CA LEU A 129 -9.76 -0.87 -12.41
C LEU A 129 -8.49 -0.08 -12.06
N ARG A 130 -8.63 1.25 -11.99
CA ARG A 130 -7.56 2.13 -11.48
C ARG A 130 -7.62 2.16 -9.96
N VAL A 131 -6.51 1.84 -9.30
CA VAL A 131 -6.45 1.71 -7.84
C VAL A 131 -5.45 2.70 -7.24
N THR A 132 -5.83 3.34 -6.13
CA THR A 132 -4.93 4.07 -5.24
C THR A 132 -4.98 3.48 -3.84
N SER A 133 -4.01 3.84 -3.00
CA SER A 133 -3.91 3.34 -1.63
C SER A 133 -3.70 4.46 -0.62
N ILE A 134 -4.30 4.31 0.55
CA ILE A 134 -4.05 5.15 1.72
C ILE A 134 -3.74 4.25 2.90
N LYS A 135 -2.58 4.44 3.54
CA LYS A 135 -2.23 3.80 4.80
C LYS A 135 -2.48 4.78 5.94
N ILE A 136 -3.27 4.36 6.91
CA ILE A 136 -3.53 5.10 8.14
C ILE A 136 -2.68 4.48 9.25
N ASP A 137 -1.87 5.31 9.89
CA ASP A 137 -1.00 4.95 10.98
C ASP A 137 -1.43 5.68 12.26
N PRO A 138 -1.89 4.95 13.28
CA PRO A 138 -2.39 5.59 14.49
C PRO A 138 -1.28 6.09 15.43
N TYR A 139 0.00 5.86 15.11
CA TYR A 139 1.12 6.44 15.87
C TYR A 139 1.16 7.97 15.79
N LEU A 140 1.78 8.60 16.80
CA LEU A 140 1.82 10.07 16.94
C LEU A 140 2.86 10.75 16.02
N ASN A 141 3.91 10.06 15.61
CA ASN A 141 4.92 10.63 14.71
C ASN A 141 4.27 11.19 13.43
N THR A 142 4.73 12.36 13.00
CA THR A 142 4.26 12.98 11.74
C THR A 142 4.84 12.29 10.52
N VAL A 143 6.04 11.73 10.64
CA VAL A 143 6.75 10.99 9.58
C VAL A 143 7.48 9.79 10.20
N ALA A 144 7.73 8.75 9.40
CA ALA A 144 8.45 7.57 9.87
C ALA A 144 9.96 7.80 9.99
N GLY A 145 10.48 8.83 9.33
CA GLY A 145 11.91 9.12 9.22
C GLY A 145 12.68 9.26 10.53
N THR A 146 12.00 9.66 11.61
CA THR A 146 12.61 9.84 12.93
C THR A 146 12.63 8.57 13.76
N MET A 147 11.98 7.49 13.30
CA MET A 147 11.86 6.24 14.04
C MET A 147 13.11 5.37 13.85
N SER A 148 13.46 4.63 14.90
CA SER A 148 14.52 3.63 14.81
C SER A 148 14.06 2.45 13.96
N PRO A 149 14.87 1.95 13.01
CA PRO A 149 14.55 0.73 12.29
C PRO A 149 14.36 -0.52 13.16
N PHE A 150 14.81 -0.48 14.42
CA PHE A 150 14.61 -1.54 15.40
C PHE A 150 13.16 -1.62 15.90
N GLU A 151 12.46 -0.48 15.99
CA GLU A 151 11.13 -0.41 16.59
C GLU A 151 10.02 -0.59 15.56
N HIS A 152 10.20 0.02 14.38
CA HIS A 152 9.14 0.14 13.38
C HIS A 152 9.50 -0.51 12.04
N GLY A 153 10.70 -1.08 11.92
CA GLY A 153 11.24 -1.54 10.65
C GLY A 153 11.81 -0.39 9.80
N GLU A 154 12.24 -0.74 8.60
CA GLU A 154 12.85 0.21 7.67
C GLU A 154 11.92 1.39 7.31
N VAL A 155 12.51 2.57 7.16
CA VAL A 155 11.81 3.75 6.61
C VAL A 155 11.74 3.63 5.09
N PHE A 156 10.53 3.62 4.53
CA PHE A 156 10.35 3.64 3.07
C PHE A 156 10.30 5.07 2.57
N VAL A 157 11.03 5.37 1.49
CA VAL A 157 11.05 6.70 0.86
C VAL A 157 10.21 6.68 -0.41
N LEU A 158 9.31 7.66 -0.53
CA LEU A 158 8.45 7.86 -1.71
C LEU A 158 9.11 8.80 -2.73
N HIS A 159 8.52 8.87 -3.93
CA HIS A 159 9.09 9.69 -5.02
C HIS A 159 9.18 11.18 -4.68
N ASP A 160 8.25 11.69 -3.87
CA ASP A 160 8.20 13.09 -3.46
C ASP A 160 9.04 13.37 -2.20
N GLY A 161 9.87 12.42 -1.77
CA GLY A 161 10.67 12.54 -0.56
C GLY A 161 9.93 12.23 0.75
N GLY A 162 8.69 11.72 0.66
CA GLY A 162 7.96 11.29 1.85
C GLY A 162 8.64 10.12 2.56
N GLU A 163 9.01 10.31 3.83
CA GLU A 163 9.49 9.24 4.72
C GLU A 163 8.31 8.59 5.45
N VAL A 164 7.96 7.38 5.02
CA VAL A 164 6.71 6.70 5.38
C VAL A 164 6.96 5.30 5.94
N ASP A 165 5.89 4.73 6.50
CA ASP A 165 5.86 3.34 6.94
C ASP A 165 6.20 2.34 5.83
N LEU A 166 6.76 1.21 6.22
CA LEU A 166 7.25 0.15 5.34
C LEU A 166 6.13 -0.49 4.51
N ASP A 167 4.90 -0.53 5.02
CA ASP A 167 3.77 -1.10 4.29
C ASP A 167 3.47 -0.33 2.99
N LEU A 168 3.81 0.96 2.91
CA LEU A 168 3.68 1.74 1.66
C LEU A 168 4.50 1.13 0.52
N GLY A 169 5.65 0.53 0.85
CA GLY A 169 6.48 -0.20 -0.11
C GLY A 169 5.80 -1.46 -0.64
N ASN A 170 4.91 -2.12 0.11
CA ASN A 170 4.16 -3.27 -0.40
C ASN A 170 3.17 -2.85 -1.49
N TYR A 171 2.50 -1.70 -1.31
CA TYR A 171 1.58 -1.18 -2.33
C TYR A 171 2.31 -0.82 -3.62
N GLU A 172 3.39 -0.04 -3.53
CA GLU A 172 4.16 0.32 -4.73
C GLU A 172 4.70 -0.92 -5.45
N ARG A 173 5.15 -1.94 -4.72
CA ARG A 173 5.66 -3.20 -5.30
C ARG A 173 4.60 -4.04 -5.99
N PHE A 174 3.40 -4.13 -5.41
CA PHE A 174 2.33 -4.99 -5.93
C PHE A 174 1.54 -4.27 -7.03
N LEU A 175 1.33 -2.96 -6.89
CA LEU A 175 0.41 -2.21 -7.74
C LEU A 175 1.10 -1.49 -8.90
N ASP A 176 2.44 -1.47 -8.93
CA ASP A 176 3.23 -0.64 -9.84
C ASP A 176 2.77 0.83 -9.85
N SER A 177 2.44 1.34 -8.67
CA SER A 177 2.01 2.72 -8.45
C SER A 177 3.16 3.56 -7.89
N THR A 178 3.03 4.88 -8.05
CA THR A 178 3.93 5.87 -7.44
C THR A 178 3.13 6.68 -6.43
N LEU A 179 3.35 6.39 -5.14
CA LEU A 179 2.63 7.04 -4.05
C LEU A 179 3.35 8.34 -3.63
N SER A 180 2.62 9.19 -2.90
CA SER A 180 3.11 10.44 -2.32
C SER A 180 3.04 10.42 -0.80
N ARG A 181 3.70 11.37 -0.12
CA ARG A 181 3.65 11.53 1.33
C ARG A 181 2.24 11.62 1.91
N ASP A 182 1.28 12.06 1.10
CA ASP A 182 -0.12 12.23 1.50
C ASP A 182 -0.89 10.91 1.52
N ASN A 183 -0.41 9.87 0.83
CA ASN A 183 -0.94 8.51 0.91
C ASN A 183 -0.66 7.84 2.27
N ASN A 184 0.21 8.43 3.09
CA ASN A 184 0.44 8.02 4.47
C ASN A 184 -0.19 9.02 5.42
N LEU A 185 -1.25 8.62 6.12
CA LEU A 185 -1.96 9.43 7.09
C LEU A 185 -1.58 9.01 8.50
N THR A 186 -1.03 9.93 9.31
CA THR A 186 -0.69 9.63 10.71
C THR A 186 -1.50 10.47 11.68
N THR A 187 -1.60 10.03 12.94
CA THR A 187 -2.22 10.84 14.01
C THR A 187 -1.53 12.20 14.12
N GLY A 188 -0.20 12.23 14.07
CA GLY A 188 0.59 13.47 14.10
C GLY A 188 0.21 14.45 13.00
N LYS A 189 0.06 13.98 11.74
CA LYS A 189 -0.31 14.85 10.60
C LYS A 189 -1.68 15.49 10.80
N ILE A 190 -2.67 14.70 11.23
CA ILE A 190 -4.02 15.20 11.47
C ILE A 190 -4.05 16.22 12.61
N TYR A 191 -3.42 15.88 13.75
CA TYR A 191 -3.43 16.74 14.92
C TYR A 191 -2.70 18.05 14.63
N GLN A 192 -1.55 17.99 13.94
CA GLN A 192 -0.83 19.19 13.49
C GLN A 192 -1.74 20.06 12.61
N SER A 193 -2.40 19.48 11.61
CA SER A 193 -3.31 20.24 10.72
C SER A 193 -4.47 20.89 11.47
N VAL A 194 -5.08 20.18 12.43
CA VAL A 194 -6.20 20.70 13.23
C VAL A 194 -5.74 21.82 14.16
N ILE A 195 -4.59 21.66 14.81
CA ILE A 195 -3.99 22.68 15.68
C ILE A 195 -3.63 23.93 14.87
N ASP A 196 -3.04 23.78 13.69
CA ASP A 196 -2.68 24.92 12.83
C ASP A 196 -3.92 25.69 12.35
N LYS A 197 -5.00 24.99 11.97
CA LYS A 197 -6.31 25.59 11.62
C LYS A 197 -6.91 26.34 12.82
N GLU A 198 -6.79 25.80 14.03
CA GLU A 198 -7.24 26.45 15.27
C GLU A 198 -6.51 27.76 15.51
N ARG A 199 -5.17 27.74 15.46
CA ARG A 199 -4.33 28.94 15.67
C ARG A 199 -4.56 30.02 14.64
N LYS A 200 -4.89 29.64 13.41
CA LYS A 200 -5.25 30.57 12.32
C LYS A 200 -6.64 31.18 12.49
N GLY A 201 -7.50 30.59 13.32
CA GLY A 201 -8.87 31.04 13.54
C GLY A 201 -9.90 30.45 12.58
N ASP A 202 -9.57 29.37 11.86
CA ASP A 202 -10.45 28.76 10.85
C ASP A 202 -11.74 28.17 11.47
N TYR A 203 -11.73 27.87 12.77
CA TYR A 203 -12.90 27.40 13.53
C TYR A 203 -13.75 28.51 14.16
N LEU A 204 -13.53 29.78 13.79
CA LEU A 204 -14.31 30.95 14.23
C LEU A 204 -14.40 31.10 15.77
N GLY A 205 -13.33 30.73 16.48
CA GLY A 205 -13.25 30.79 17.94
C GLY A 205 -14.08 29.75 18.68
N LYS A 206 -14.68 28.77 17.98
CA LYS A 206 -15.37 27.65 18.62
C LYS A 206 -14.37 26.66 19.23
N THR A 207 -14.80 25.95 20.26
CA THR A 207 -14.01 24.87 20.87
C THR A 207 -13.82 23.72 19.89
N VAL A 208 -12.56 23.38 19.63
CA VAL A 208 -12.15 22.23 18.81
C VAL A 208 -12.14 20.96 19.66
N GLN A 209 -12.65 19.86 19.11
CA GLN A 209 -12.80 18.55 19.77
C GLN A 209 -12.48 17.44 18.78
N VAL A 210 -12.26 16.21 19.28
CA VAL A 210 -12.02 15.03 18.43
C VAL A 210 -13.20 14.82 17.46
N VAL A 211 -14.42 14.84 17.97
CA VAL A 211 -15.63 14.82 17.15
C VAL A 211 -16.28 16.21 17.18
N PRO A 212 -16.57 16.85 16.05
CA PRO A 212 -16.34 16.36 14.68
C PRO A 212 -14.99 16.78 14.09
N HIS A 213 -14.22 17.68 14.71
CA HIS A 213 -13.13 18.38 14.01
C HIS A 213 -11.96 17.49 13.57
N VAL A 214 -11.54 16.51 14.39
CA VAL A 214 -10.51 15.54 14.01
C VAL A 214 -11.08 14.51 13.03
N THR A 215 -12.31 14.02 13.27
CA THR A 215 -12.96 13.05 12.38
C THR A 215 -13.27 13.63 10.99
N ASP A 216 -13.63 14.90 10.91
CA ASP A 216 -13.84 15.63 9.65
C ASP A 216 -12.52 15.82 8.92
N ALA A 217 -11.45 16.21 9.62
CA ALA A 217 -10.11 16.34 9.02
C ALA A 217 -9.61 15.01 8.42
N ILE A 218 -9.87 13.89 9.09
CA ILE A 218 -9.56 12.54 8.55
C ILE A 218 -10.37 12.26 7.29
N GLN A 219 -11.67 12.52 7.30
CA GLN A 219 -12.55 12.29 6.14
C GLN A 219 -12.16 13.17 4.94
N GLU A 220 -11.90 14.46 5.17
CA GLU A 220 -11.41 15.41 4.17
C GLU A 220 -10.10 14.94 3.54
N TRP A 221 -9.18 14.41 4.36
CA TRP A 221 -7.91 13.85 3.88
C TRP A 221 -8.14 12.65 2.96
N ILE A 222 -8.95 11.70 3.40
CA ILE A 222 -9.27 10.48 2.62
C ILE A 222 -9.90 10.86 1.28
N GLU A 223 -10.91 11.74 1.27
CA GLU A 223 -11.59 12.16 0.04
C GLU A 223 -10.63 12.87 -0.91
N ARG A 224 -9.78 13.78 -0.39
CA ARG A 224 -8.82 14.51 -1.20
C ARG A 224 -7.80 13.57 -1.85
N VAL A 225 -7.15 12.73 -1.05
CA VAL A 225 -6.05 11.87 -1.51
C VAL A 225 -6.54 10.75 -2.40
N ALA A 226 -7.73 10.18 -2.15
CA ALA A 226 -8.30 9.14 -2.99
C ALA A 226 -8.53 9.59 -4.44
N ASN A 227 -8.75 10.89 -4.67
CA ASN A 227 -8.96 11.45 -6.02
C ASN A 227 -7.66 11.79 -6.76
N VAL A 228 -6.49 11.68 -6.11
CA VAL A 228 -5.18 11.91 -6.75
C VAL A 228 -4.74 10.64 -7.47
N HIS A 229 -4.36 10.77 -8.74
CA HIS A 229 -3.85 9.65 -9.52
C HIS A 229 -2.44 9.24 -9.08
N VAL A 230 -2.18 7.94 -9.07
CA VAL A 230 -0.88 7.34 -8.67
C VAL A 230 -0.30 6.43 -9.75
N ASP A 231 -0.97 6.33 -10.89
CA ASP A 231 -0.65 5.44 -12.01
C ASP A 231 -0.17 6.19 -13.27
N GLY A 232 0.14 7.49 -13.12
CA GLY A 232 0.58 8.36 -14.21
C GLY A 232 -0.51 8.74 -15.22
N LYS A 233 -1.77 8.34 -15.00
CA LYS A 233 -2.89 8.65 -15.90
C LYS A 233 -3.72 9.81 -15.34
N GLU A 234 -4.17 10.71 -16.20
CA GLU A 234 -5.04 11.81 -15.78
C GLU A 234 -6.38 11.32 -15.23
N GLY A 235 -7.01 12.14 -14.37
CA GLY A 235 -8.29 11.85 -13.74
C GLY A 235 -8.21 10.91 -12.54
N PRO A 236 -9.29 10.81 -11.74
CA PRO A 236 -9.28 10.09 -10.48
C PRO A 236 -9.22 8.56 -10.69
N PRO A 237 -8.65 7.82 -9.71
CA PRO A 237 -8.79 6.37 -9.62
C PRO A 237 -10.26 5.91 -9.49
N ASP A 238 -10.49 4.62 -9.68
CA ASP A 238 -11.81 4.00 -9.52
C ASP A 238 -12.06 3.53 -8.08
N VAL A 239 -11.01 3.00 -7.45
CA VAL A 239 -11.07 2.42 -6.10
C VAL A 239 -9.88 2.91 -5.29
N CYS A 240 -10.15 3.34 -4.05
CA CYS A 240 -9.14 3.61 -3.04
C CYS A 240 -9.14 2.48 -2.00
N VAL A 241 -8.02 1.76 -1.88
CA VAL A 241 -7.80 0.78 -0.82
C VAL A 241 -7.23 1.51 0.39
N ILE A 242 -7.96 1.50 1.50
CA ILE A 242 -7.56 2.14 2.75
C ILE A 242 -7.15 1.03 3.71
N GLU A 243 -5.93 1.06 4.22
CA GLU A 243 -5.54 0.23 5.35
C GLU A 243 -5.54 1.05 6.64
N LEU A 244 -6.27 0.58 7.64
CA LEU A 244 -6.13 1.04 9.01
C LEU A 244 -5.09 0.18 9.73
N GLY A 245 -3.98 0.82 10.11
CA GLY A 245 -2.92 0.27 10.94
C GLY A 245 -3.38 -0.17 12.33
N ALA A 246 -2.47 -0.73 13.12
CA ALA A 246 -2.72 -1.27 14.46
C ALA A 246 -3.86 -2.31 14.52
N THR A 247 -4.53 -2.42 15.67
CA THR A 247 -5.64 -3.34 15.90
C THR A 247 -6.91 -2.57 16.29
N ILE A 248 -8.05 -3.26 16.21
CA ILE A 248 -9.32 -2.73 16.71
C ILE A 248 -9.37 -2.88 18.23
N GLY A 249 -9.65 -1.77 18.92
CA GLY A 249 -9.77 -1.71 20.38
C GLY A 249 -8.70 -0.84 21.04
N ASP A 250 -7.65 -0.50 20.30
CA ASP A 250 -6.58 0.38 20.78
C ASP A 250 -7.07 1.84 20.86
N ILE A 251 -6.62 2.57 21.88
CA ILE A 251 -6.97 3.98 22.11
C ILE A 251 -6.54 4.85 20.92
N GLU A 252 -5.37 4.56 20.34
CA GLU A 252 -4.80 5.26 19.19
C GLU A 252 -5.67 5.16 17.93
N SER A 253 -6.39 4.05 17.75
CA SER A 253 -7.25 3.81 16.58
C SER A 253 -8.64 4.42 16.71
N MET A 254 -9.07 4.82 17.92
CA MET A 254 -10.45 5.27 18.18
C MET A 254 -10.88 6.45 17.29
N PRO A 255 -10.08 7.53 17.12
CA PRO A 255 -10.48 8.65 16.25
C PRO A 255 -10.66 8.23 14.78
N PHE A 256 -9.83 7.31 14.29
CA PHE A 256 -9.92 6.83 12.91
C PHE A 256 -11.12 5.91 12.70
N ILE A 257 -11.40 5.01 13.64
CA ILE A 257 -12.56 4.11 13.54
C ILE A 257 -13.85 4.93 13.54
N GLU A 258 -13.96 5.94 14.41
CA GLU A 258 -15.12 6.84 14.43
C GLU A 258 -15.25 7.62 13.11
N ALA A 259 -14.13 8.18 12.61
CA ALA A 259 -14.11 8.89 11.33
C ALA A 259 -14.53 7.98 10.16
N LEU A 260 -14.01 6.76 10.09
CA LEU A 260 -14.33 5.77 9.06
C LEU A 260 -15.77 5.24 9.19
N GLY A 261 -16.28 5.14 10.41
CA GLY A 261 -17.68 4.85 10.71
C GLY A 261 -18.60 5.88 10.06
N GLN A 262 -18.40 7.17 10.40
CA GLN A 262 -19.13 8.29 9.80
C GLN A 262 -18.95 8.34 8.27
N PHE A 263 -17.73 8.10 7.80
CA PHE A 263 -17.38 8.10 6.39
C PHE A 263 -18.15 7.05 5.59
N SER A 264 -18.34 5.85 6.16
CA SER A 264 -19.08 4.76 5.50
C SER A 264 -20.53 5.17 5.15
N TYR A 265 -21.19 5.92 6.04
CA TYR A 265 -22.53 6.47 5.80
C TYR A 265 -22.51 7.58 4.75
N LYS A 266 -21.50 8.48 4.79
CA LYS A 266 -21.32 9.57 3.80
C LYS A 266 -21.03 9.03 2.40
N ALA A 267 -20.22 7.99 2.29
CA ALA A 267 -19.90 7.32 1.04
C ALA A 267 -21.15 6.61 0.47
N GLY A 268 -21.90 5.92 1.33
CA GLY A 268 -23.08 5.13 0.99
C GLY A 268 -22.74 3.66 0.72
N PRO A 269 -23.75 2.76 0.82
CA PRO A 269 -23.54 1.31 0.87
C PRO A 269 -22.87 0.72 -0.37
N ASP A 270 -23.12 1.28 -1.55
CA ASP A 270 -22.55 0.82 -2.82
C ASP A 270 -21.16 1.43 -3.12
N ASN A 271 -20.60 2.21 -2.20
CA ASN A 271 -19.31 2.90 -2.36
C ASN A 271 -18.30 2.53 -1.29
N PHE A 272 -18.66 1.67 -0.33
CA PHE A 272 -17.80 1.29 0.78
C PHE A 272 -17.85 -0.22 1.02
N CYS A 273 -16.68 -0.85 1.11
CA CYS A 273 -16.52 -2.27 1.42
C CYS A 273 -15.49 -2.44 2.54
N LEU A 274 -15.84 -3.18 3.58
CA LEU A 274 -14.95 -3.46 4.71
C LEU A 274 -14.46 -4.91 4.68
N VAL A 275 -13.14 -5.08 4.62
CA VAL A 275 -12.43 -6.34 4.81
C VAL A 275 -11.77 -6.33 6.18
N HIS A 276 -12.11 -7.30 7.03
CA HIS A 276 -11.52 -7.41 8.36
C HIS A 276 -10.57 -8.59 8.44
N VAL A 277 -9.29 -8.30 8.71
CA VAL A 277 -8.21 -9.30 8.83
C VAL A 277 -8.12 -9.76 10.27
N SER A 278 -8.32 -11.05 10.52
CA SER A 278 -8.36 -11.61 11.87
C SER A 278 -7.59 -12.92 12.00
N LEU A 279 -7.15 -13.25 13.21
CA LEU A 279 -6.41 -14.48 13.50
C LEU A 279 -7.36 -15.62 13.91
N VAL A 280 -7.17 -16.77 13.28
CA VAL A 280 -7.75 -18.06 13.69
C VAL A 280 -6.59 -18.96 14.14
N PRO A 281 -6.22 -18.94 15.43
CA PRO A 281 -5.10 -19.72 15.92
C PRO A 281 -5.41 -21.22 15.87
N VAL A 282 -4.38 -21.99 15.54
CA VAL A 282 -4.39 -23.45 15.52
C VAL A 282 -3.64 -23.93 16.77
N LEU A 283 -4.36 -24.50 17.73
CA LEU A 283 -3.77 -24.98 18.97
C LEU A 283 -3.46 -26.47 18.84
N SER A 284 -2.17 -26.82 18.85
CA SER A 284 -1.69 -28.21 18.82
C SER A 284 -2.10 -28.99 20.07
N VAL A 285 -2.17 -28.34 21.23
CA VAL A 285 -2.47 -28.98 22.53
C VAL A 285 -3.95 -29.30 22.75
N VAL A 286 -4.86 -28.69 21.97
CA VAL A 286 -6.33 -28.87 22.13
C VAL A 286 -6.92 -29.68 20.97
N GLY A 287 -6.07 -30.42 20.26
CA GLY A 287 -6.52 -31.32 19.21
C GLY A 287 -7.22 -32.54 19.77
N GLU A 288 -8.26 -33.02 19.07
CA GLU A 288 -8.89 -34.29 19.39
C GLU A 288 -7.86 -35.39 19.06
N GLN A 289 -7.38 -36.11 20.08
CA GLN A 289 -6.54 -37.28 19.89
C GLN A 289 -7.41 -38.41 19.35
N VAL A 290 -7.46 -38.58 18.04
CA VAL A 290 -8.06 -39.77 17.44
C VAL A 290 -6.93 -40.79 17.25
N VAL A 291 -6.82 -41.73 18.19
CA VAL A 291 -5.96 -42.90 18.02
C VAL A 291 -6.63 -43.81 17.01
N PHE A 292 -6.12 -43.85 15.78
CA PHE A 292 -6.45 -44.92 14.85
C PHE A 292 -5.70 -46.18 15.29
N CYS A 293 -6.36 -47.05 16.05
CA CYS A 293 -5.94 -48.44 16.16
C CYS A 293 -6.32 -49.16 14.86
N GLY A 294 -5.56 -48.92 13.79
CA GLY A 294 -5.62 -49.75 12.59
C GLY A 294 -4.94 -51.09 12.89
N PHE A 295 -5.71 -52.17 12.87
CA PHE A 295 -5.18 -53.54 12.89
C PHE A 295 -4.50 -53.82 11.54
N ASP A 296 -3.22 -53.51 11.42
CA ASP A 296 -2.36 -54.11 10.39
C ASP A 296 -1.41 -55.10 11.07
N ILE A 297 -1.64 -56.39 10.82
CA ILE A 297 -1.01 -57.53 11.51
C ILE A 297 0.48 -57.69 11.16
N PHE A 298 1.11 -56.78 10.41
CA PHE A 298 2.50 -57.01 9.97
C PHE A 298 3.53 -55.90 10.20
N HIS A 299 3.19 -54.66 10.53
CA HIS A 299 4.19 -53.63 10.86
C HIS A 299 3.65 -52.65 11.92
N GLY A 300 4.12 -52.79 13.15
CA GLY A 300 3.61 -52.10 14.33
C GLY A 300 4.04 -50.64 14.46
N ASP A 301 3.56 -49.75 13.59
CA ASP A 301 3.67 -48.30 13.77
C ASP A 301 2.28 -47.68 14.00
N SER A 302 2.00 -47.30 15.24
CA SER A 302 0.82 -46.48 15.59
C SER A 302 1.02 -45.06 15.09
N ILE A 303 0.32 -44.65 14.03
CA ILE A 303 0.30 -43.26 13.56
C ILE A 303 -0.63 -42.43 14.47
N LEU A 304 -0.04 -41.57 15.31
CA LEU A 304 -0.78 -40.61 16.11
C LEU A 304 -1.09 -39.35 15.26
N LEU A 305 -2.26 -39.29 14.64
CA LEU A 305 -2.77 -38.10 13.95
C LEU A 305 -3.39 -37.13 14.97
N THR A 306 -2.63 -36.10 15.37
CA THR A 306 -3.17 -35.00 16.18
C THR A 306 -3.86 -33.98 15.28
N PHE A 307 -5.20 -33.93 15.32
CA PHE A 307 -5.98 -32.90 14.63
C PHE A 307 -5.92 -31.59 15.41
N ALA A 308 -4.99 -30.70 15.06
CA ALA A 308 -4.87 -29.41 15.73
C ALA A 308 -6.12 -28.54 15.50
N LEU A 309 -6.80 -28.16 16.58
CA LEU A 309 -8.13 -27.54 16.51
C LEU A 309 -8.06 -26.03 16.24
N GLN A 310 -8.69 -25.58 15.17
CA GLN A 310 -8.85 -24.17 14.80
C GLN A 310 -9.82 -23.44 15.77
N LYS A 311 -9.37 -22.36 16.40
CA LYS A 311 -10.17 -21.61 17.38
C LYS A 311 -10.68 -20.29 16.80
N THR A 312 -12.00 -20.16 16.72
CA THR A 312 -12.66 -19.00 16.11
C THR A 312 -12.96 -17.84 17.06
N LYS A 313 -12.84 -18.05 18.38
CA LYS A 313 -13.29 -17.07 19.39
C LYS A 313 -12.59 -15.72 19.28
N PRO A 314 -11.26 -15.64 19.06
CA PRO A 314 -10.59 -14.35 18.89
C PRO A 314 -11.22 -13.51 17.76
N THR A 315 -11.53 -14.16 16.63
CA THR A 315 -12.21 -13.50 15.50
C THR A 315 -13.62 -13.04 15.88
N GLN A 316 -14.39 -13.84 16.62
CA GLN A 316 -15.73 -13.48 17.08
C GLN A 316 -15.72 -12.23 17.98
N HIS A 317 -14.77 -12.16 18.93
CA HIS A 317 -14.62 -11.00 19.80
C HIS A 317 -14.16 -9.77 19.04
N SER A 318 -13.23 -9.93 18.10
CA SER A 318 -12.75 -8.82 17.27
C SER A 318 -13.85 -8.22 16.40
N VAL A 319 -14.65 -9.06 15.73
CA VAL A 319 -15.82 -8.60 14.95
C VAL A 319 -16.87 -7.92 15.85
N ARG A 320 -17.08 -8.41 17.08
CA ARG A 320 -17.98 -7.77 18.04
C ARG A 320 -17.47 -6.37 18.42
N GLY A 321 -16.16 -6.22 18.67
CA GLY A 321 -15.53 -4.93 18.94
C GLY A 321 -15.70 -3.96 17.78
N LEU A 322 -15.37 -4.38 16.57
CA LEU A 322 -15.53 -3.59 15.35
C LEU A 322 -16.97 -3.09 15.16
N ARG A 323 -17.96 -3.97 15.38
CA ARG A 323 -19.39 -3.63 15.31
C ARG A 323 -19.84 -2.64 16.37
N SER A 324 -19.33 -2.78 17.60
CA SER A 324 -19.66 -1.83 18.67
C SER A 324 -19.17 -0.41 18.37
N LEU A 325 -18.19 -0.29 17.48
CA LEU A 325 -17.64 0.99 17.00
C LEU A 325 -18.28 1.45 15.67
N GLY A 326 -19.40 0.84 15.25
CA GLY A 326 -20.19 1.28 14.10
C GLY A 326 -19.75 0.72 12.74
N LEU A 327 -18.75 -0.17 12.68
CA LEU A 327 -18.28 -0.79 11.45
C LEU A 327 -18.69 -2.27 11.37
N THR A 328 -19.22 -2.70 10.22
CA THR A 328 -19.62 -4.10 10.00
C THR A 328 -18.86 -4.68 8.81
N PRO A 329 -18.11 -5.79 8.99
CA PRO A 329 -17.30 -6.35 7.91
C PRO A 329 -18.19 -6.97 6.82
N ASN A 330 -17.87 -6.69 5.57
CA ASN A 330 -18.45 -7.38 4.41
C ASN A 330 -17.74 -8.70 4.13
N ILE A 331 -16.42 -8.74 4.42
CA ILE A 331 -15.52 -9.86 4.15
C ILE A 331 -14.64 -10.11 5.38
N LEU A 332 -14.41 -11.38 5.72
CA LEU A 332 -13.45 -11.78 6.74
C LEU A 332 -12.25 -12.45 6.08
N ALA A 333 -11.07 -11.87 6.28
CA ALA A 333 -9.80 -12.47 5.86
C ALA A 333 -9.15 -13.11 7.09
N CYS A 334 -9.31 -14.43 7.22
CA CYS A 334 -8.88 -15.17 8.40
C CYS A 334 -7.46 -15.74 8.19
N ARG A 335 -6.49 -15.16 8.89
CA ARG A 335 -5.11 -15.67 8.98
C ARG A 335 -5.05 -16.91 9.85
N SER A 336 -4.40 -17.96 9.37
CA SER A 336 -4.16 -19.19 10.12
C SER A 336 -2.87 -19.87 9.66
N THR A 337 -2.42 -20.93 10.34
CA THR A 337 -1.27 -21.72 9.86
C THR A 337 -1.68 -22.74 8.80
N LYS A 338 -2.95 -23.17 8.79
CA LYS A 338 -3.53 -24.13 7.85
C LYS A 338 -4.80 -23.58 7.22
N ALA A 339 -5.21 -24.14 6.08
CA ALA A 339 -6.49 -23.80 5.47
C ALA A 339 -7.65 -24.05 6.44
N LEU A 340 -8.64 -23.15 6.44
CA LEU A 340 -9.80 -23.28 7.32
C LEU A 340 -10.70 -24.44 6.90
N GLU A 341 -11.11 -25.24 7.89
CA GLU A 341 -12.13 -26.27 7.70
C GLU A 341 -13.51 -25.64 7.44
N ASP A 342 -14.38 -26.33 6.72
CA ASP A 342 -15.70 -25.79 6.35
C ASP A 342 -16.59 -25.57 7.59
N ASN A 343 -16.53 -26.46 8.59
CA ASN A 343 -17.21 -26.29 9.88
C ASN A 343 -16.79 -24.98 10.61
N VAL A 344 -15.55 -24.54 10.44
CA VAL A 344 -14.96 -23.34 11.03
C VAL A 344 -15.47 -22.11 10.27
N LYS A 345 -15.56 -22.17 8.94
CA LYS A 345 -16.18 -21.12 8.13
C LYS A 345 -17.66 -20.95 8.44
N THR A 346 -18.44 -22.04 8.46
CA THR A 346 -19.87 -22.00 8.83
C THR A 346 -20.06 -21.40 10.22
N LYS A 347 -19.21 -21.79 11.18
CA LYS A 347 -19.25 -21.20 12.53
C LYS A 347 -18.94 -19.71 12.51
N LEU A 348 -17.88 -19.29 11.82
CA LEU A 348 -17.55 -17.87 11.69
C LEU A 348 -18.69 -17.11 11.02
N SER A 349 -19.32 -17.66 10.00
CA SER A 349 -20.46 -17.07 9.30
C SER A 349 -21.62 -16.80 10.27
N GLN A 350 -22.02 -17.81 11.05
CA GLN A 350 -23.10 -17.68 12.03
C GLN A 350 -22.80 -16.68 13.14
N PHE A 351 -21.59 -16.69 13.72
CA PHE A 351 -21.26 -15.80 14.84
C PHE A 351 -20.92 -14.38 14.39
N CYS A 352 -20.32 -14.23 13.22
CA CYS A 352 -19.85 -12.96 12.70
C CYS A 352 -20.84 -12.36 11.69
N HIS A 353 -21.97 -13.01 11.37
CA HIS A 353 -22.95 -12.60 10.36
C HIS A 353 -22.31 -12.11 9.04
N VAL A 354 -21.35 -12.88 8.53
CA VAL A 354 -20.73 -12.67 7.22
C VAL A 354 -21.04 -13.91 6.37
N PRO A 355 -21.51 -13.77 5.11
CA PRO A 355 -21.77 -14.92 4.25
C PRO A 355 -20.55 -15.83 4.14
N GLU A 356 -20.76 -17.14 4.09
CA GLU A 356 -19.66 -18.11 4.09
C GLU A 356 -18.73 -17.91 2.88
N GLU A 357 -19.28 -17.52 1.73
CA GLU A 357 -18.53 -17.18 0.52
C GLU A 357 -17.61 -15.95 0.68
N ASN A 358 -17.85 -15.11 1.69
CA ASN A 358 -17.07 -13.93 2.02
C ASN A 358 -16.06 -14.18 3.17
N ILE A 359 -15.90 -15.43 3.61
CA ILE A 359 -14.90 -15.83 4.61
C ILE A 359 -13.74 -16.50 3.89
N VAL A 360 -12.61 -15.80 3.86
CA VAL A 360 -11.43 -16.22 3.11
C VAL A 360 -10.34 -16.72 4.04
N THR A 361 -9.69 -17.79 3.62
CA THR A 361 -8.55 -18.39 4.33
C THR A 361 -7.24 -17.81 3.81
N LEU A 362 -6.44 -17.27 4.71
CA LEU A 362 -5.08 -16.83 4.46
C LEU A 362 -4.15 -17.68 5.32
N TYR A 363 -3.71 -18.82 4.80
CA TYR A 363 -2.78 -19.69 5.51
C TYR A 363 -1.31 -19.30 5.25
N ASP A 364 -0.39 -19.88 6.01
CA ASP A 364 1.04 -19.63 5.82
C ASP A 364 1.49 -20.12 4.44
N VAL A 365 2.11 -19.21 3.68
CA VAL A 365 2.60 -19.45 2.32
C VAL A 365 4.11 -19.23 2.26
N PRO A 366 4.83 -19.93 1.37
CA PRO A 366 6.28 -19.82 1.28
C PRO A 366 6.76 -18.44 0.81
N ASN A 367 5.88 -17.67 0.17
CA ASN A 367 6.14 -16.30 -0.28
C ASN A 367 4.82 -15.51 -0.41
N ILE A 368 4.91 -14.20 -0.19
CA ILE A 368 3.76 -13.27 -0.20
C ILE A 368 3.07 -13.18 -1.56
N TRP A 369 3.73 -13.55 -2.66
CA TRP A 369 3.09 -13.57 -3.98
C TRP A 369 1.98 -14.63 -4.12
N HIS A 370 1.91 -15.60 -3.22
CA HIS A 370 0.77 -16.54 -3.17
C HIS A 370 -0.51 -15.89 -2.62
N VAL A 371 -0.41 -14.82 -1.83
CA VAL A 371 -1.56 -14.22 -1.14
C VAL A 371 -2.65 -13.71 -2.10
N PRO A 372 -2.35 -12.97 -3.20
CA PRO A 372 -3.36 -12.60 -4.19
C PRO A 372 -4.13 -13.80 -4.78
N LEU A 373 -3.45 -14.93 -5.00
CA LEU A 373 -4.04 -16.14 -5.59
C LEU A 373 -4.97 -16.88 -4.62
N LEU A 374 -4.69 -16.80 -3.31
CA LEU A 374 -5.53 -17.33 -2.25
C LEU A 374 -6.75 -16.46 -1.99
N LEU A 375 -6.59 -15.14 -2.05
CA LEU A 375 -7.59 -14.22 -1.55
C LEU A 375 -8.90 -14.31 -2.35
N ARG A 376 -8.85 -14.28 -3.69
CA ARG A 376 -10.01 -14.43 -4.61
C ARG A 376 -11.29 -13.63 -4.24
N VAL A 377 -11.17 -12.58 -3.43
CA VAL A 377 -12.29 -11.74 -2.92
C VAL A 377 -12.84 -10.75 -3.93
N HIS A 378 -12.16 -10.54 -5.06
CA HIS A 378 -12.48 -9.47 -6.01
C HIS A 378 -13.94 -9.52 -6.46
N LYS A 379 -14.52 -10.71 -6.70
CA LYS A 379 -15.93 -10.85 -7.09
C LYS A 379 -16.90 -10.33 -6.01
N ALA A 380 -16.62 -10.60 -4.73
CA ALA A 380 -17.42 -10.10 -3.61
C ALA A 380 -17.29 -8.57 -3.48
N ILE A 381 -16.07 -8.04 -3.62
CA ILE A 381 -15.81 -6.59 -3.59
C ILE A 381 -16.51 -5.88 -4.76
N LEU A 382 -16.38 -6.40 -5.98
CA LEU A 382 -17.01 -5.83 -7.18
C LEU A 382 -18.54 -5.82 -7.07
N LYS A 383 -19.13 -6.87 -6.49
CA LYS A 383 -20.57 -6.92 -6.19
C LYS A 383 -20.96 -5.88 -5.14
N GLN A 384 -20.23 -5.80 -4.03
CA GLN A 384 -20.49 -4.84 -2.95
C GLN A 384 -20.40 -3.38 -3.41
N LEU A 385 -19.46 -3.08 -4.32
CA LEU A 385 -19.19 -1.72 -4.79
C LEU A 385 -19.94 -1.36 -6.09
N ASN A 386 -20.81 -2.25 -6.58
CA ASN A 386 -21.54 -2.10 -7.84
C ASN A 386 -20.61 -1.79 -9.04
N LEU A 387 -19.53 -2.58 -9.17
CA LEU A 387 -18.48 -2.43 -10.18
C LEU A 387 -18.51 -3.54 -11.25
N LEU A 388 -19.41 -4.51 -11.16
CA LEU A 388 -19.49 -5.64 -12.10
C LEU A 388 -19.69 -5.22 -13.57
N GLY A 389 -20.34 -4.07 -13.81
CA GLY A 389 -20.52 -3.54 -15.18
C GLY A 389 -19.29 -2.81 -15.75
N LYS A 390 -18.27 -2.54 -14.94
CA LYS A 390 -17.03 -1.85 -15.33
C LYS A 390 -15.83 -2.80 -15.35
N ALA A 391 -15.77 -3.71 -14.38
CA ALA A 391 -14.68 -4.65 -14.24
C ALA A 391 -14.67 -5.70 -15.35
N VAL A 392 -13.48 -6.11 -15.76
CA VAL A 392 -13.24 -7.30 -16.56
C VAL A 392 -12.87 -8.49 -15.66
N GLU A 393 -12.88 -9.71 -16.19
CA GLU A 393 -12.38 -10.87 -15.43
C GLU A 393 -10.88 -10.71 -15.16
N ALA A 394 -10.47 -11.01 -13.93
CA ALA A 394 -9.09 -10.83 -13.50
C ALA A 394 -8.13 -11.78 -14.22
N ASP A 395 -7.17 -11.24 -14.98
CA ASP A 395 -6.06 -12.01 -15.53
C ASP A 395 -4.90 -12.08 -14.52
N MET A 396 -4.70 -13.26 -13.94
CA MET A 396 -3.62 -13.53 -12.98
C MET A 396 -2.56 -14.47 -13.57
N THR A 397 -2.50 -14.63 -14.89
CA THR A 397 -1.62 -15.60 -15.56
C THR A 397 -0.15 -15.30 -15.29
N GLU A 398 0.28 -14.05 -15.50
CA GLU A 398 1.67 -13.63 -15.26
C GLU A 398 2.06 -13.79 -13.78
N TRP A 399 1.18 -13.35 -12.87
CA TRP A 399 1.44 -13.45 -11.43
C TRP A 399 1.53 -14.91 -10.97
N SER A 400 0.68 -15.78 -11.51
CA SER A 400 0.70 -17.23 -11.24
C SER A 400 1.93 -17.91 -11.84
N ALA A 401 2.44 -17.43 -12.98
CA ALA A 401 3.70 -17.93 -13.54
C ALA A 401 4.88 -17.57 -12.63
N ARG A 402 4.90 -16.34 -12.11
CA ARG A 402 5.94 -15.86 -11.19
C ARG A 402 5.99 -16.67 -9.89
N THR A 403 4.84 -16.99 -9.29
CA THR A 403 4.80 -17.83 -8.07
C THR A 403 5.36 -19.23 -8.36
N LYS A 404 5.01 -19.82 -9.50
CA LYS A 404 5.53 -21.14 -9.90
C LYS A 404 7.03 -21.13 -10.09
N VAL A 405 7.59 -20.10 -10.73
CA VAL A 405 9.05 -19.96 -10.89
C VAL A 405 9.71 -20.01 -9.52
N TYR A 406 9.27 -19.17 -8.57
CA TYR A 406 9.81 -19.14 -7.21
C TYR A 406 9.77 -20.52 -6.52
N ASP A 407 8.64 -21.23 -6.61
CA ASP A 407 8.48 -22.54 -5.97
C ASP A 407 9.40 -23.63 -6.57
N THR A 408 9.88 -23.44 -7.81
CA THR A 408 10.73 -24.40 -8.53
C THR A 408 12.23 -24.12 -8.41
N LEU A 409 12.66 -23.01 -7.80
CA LEU A 409 14.07 -22.63 -7.71
C LEU A 409 14.86 -23.62 -6.82
N GLN A 410 15.96 -24.14 -7.35
CA GLN A 410 16.84 -25.08 -6.65
C GLN A 410 18.28 -24.59 -6.52
N ASP A 411 18.81 -23.95 -7.57
CA ASP A 411 20.20 -23.51 -7.63
C ASP A 411 20.44 -22.31 -6.69
N PRO A 412 21.20 -22.47 -5.59
CA PRO A 412 21.34 -21.43 -4.58
C PRO A 412 22.25 -20.29 -5.04
N VAL A 413 22.00 -19.09 -4.53
CA VAL A 413 22.94 -17.96 -4.53
C VAL A 413 23.00 -17.39 -3.12
N LYS A 414 24.19 -17.35 -2.52
CA LYS A 414 24.41 -16.88 -1.15
C LYS A 414 24.88 -15.44 -1.15
N ILE A 415 24.08 -14.56 -0.57
CA ILE A 415 24.42 -13.15 -0.43
C ILE A 415 24.62 -12.83 1.04
N ALA A 416 25.83 -12.40 1.41
CA ALA A 416 26.11 -11.88 2.74
C ALA A 416 25.59 -10.45 2.87
N MET A 417 24.61 -10.25 3.75
CA MET A 417 24.09 -8.93 4.08
C MET A 417 24.77 -8.42 5.35
N VAL A 418 25.69 -7.46 5.19
CA VAL A 418 26.56 -6.96 6.26
C VAL A 418 25.96 -5.71 6.89
N GLY A 419 25.17 -5.90 7.93
CA GLY A 419 24.31 -4.87 8.52
C GLY A 419 24.56 -4.63 10.00
N LYS A 420 23.93 -3.56 10.51
CA LYS A 420 23.89 -3.23 11.95
C LYS A 420 22.86 -4.05 12.74
N TYR A 421 21.86 -4.62 12.04
CA TYR A 421 20.68 -5.25 12.65
C TYR A 421 20.55 -6.70 12.16
N SER A 422 21.53 -7.54 12.47
CA SER A 422 21.52 -8.96 12.09
C SER A 422 20.27 -9.66 12.66
N GLY A 423 19.56 -10.41 11.81
CA GLY A 423 18.37 -11.16 12.20
C GLY A 423 17.05 -10.36 12.31
N LEU A 424 17.08 -9.02 12.20
CA LEU A 424 15.88 -8.18 12.11
C LEU A 424 15.50 -7.97 10.65
N THR A 425 14.69 -8.89 10.12
CA THR A 425 14.26 -8.88 8.71
C THR A 425 13.53 -7.61 8.31
N ASP A 426 12.82 -6.99 9.24
CA ASP A 426 11.99 -5.80 8.97
C ASP A 426 12.84 -4.53 8.79
N SER A 427 14.03 -4.47 9.41
CA SER A 427 14.95 -3.34 9.26
C SER A 427 15.62 -3.28 7.88
N TYR A 428 15.52 -4.34 7.08
CA TYR A 428 16.12 -4.46 5.75
C TYR A 428 15.15 -5.02 4.71
N LEU A 429 13.84 -4.92 4.96
CA LEU A 429 12.85 -5.62 4.15
C LEU A 429 12.91 -5.21 2.68
N SER A 430 13.15 -3.94 2.37
CA SER A 430 13.25 -3.46 0.98
C SER A 430 14.43 -4.09 0.25
N GLY A 431 15.60 -4.15 0.89
CA GLY A 431 16.78 -4.84 0.36
C GLY A 431 16.51 -6.34 0.13
N LEU A 432 15.86 -7.02 1.08
CA LEU A 432 15.47 -8.42 0.94
C LEU A 432 14.48 -8.64 -0.22
N LYS A 433 13.48 -7.76 -0.39
CA LYS A 433 12.56 -7.85 -1.52
C LYS A 433 13.28 -7.59 -2.84
N ALA A 434 14.20 -6.64 -2.89
CA ALA A 434 14.96 -6.36 -4.10
C ALA A 434 15.86 -7.53 -4.51
N LEU A 435 16.56 -8.16 -3.55
CA LEU A 435 17.30 -9.40 -3.76
C LEU A 435 16.39 -10.54 -4.24
N LEU A 436 15.21 -10.70 -3.64
CA LEU A 436 14.24 -11.71 -4.04
C LEU A 436 13.74 -11.50 -5.48
N HIS A 437 13.48 -10.25 -5.88
CA HIS A 437 13.06 -9.95 -7.25
C HIS A 437 14.16 -10.29 -8.25
N ALA A 438 15.40 -9.92 -7.95
CA ALA A 438 16.57 -10.20 -8.77
C ALA A 438 16.88 -11.71 -8.85
N SER A 439 16.82 -12.42 -7.74
CA SER A 439 17.10 -13.87 -7.68
C SER A 439 16.09 -14.69 -8.49
N VAL A 440 14.80 -14.35 -8.38
CA VAL A 440 13.76 -14.99 -9.20
C VAL A 440 13.98 -14.70 -10.69
N ALA A 441 14.37 -13.48 -11.06
CA ALA A 441 14.67 -13.13 -12.45
C ALA A 441 15.92 -13.85 -13.00
N CYS A 442 16.91 -14.13 -12.15
CA CYS A 442 18.10 -14.91 -12.49
C CYS A 442 17.91 -16.43 -12.34
N HIS A 443 16.71 -16.91 -11.99
CA HIS A 443 16.43 -18.32 -11.70
C HIS A 443 17.32 -18.94 -10.60
N LYS A 444 17.68 -18.14 -9.59
CA LYS A 444 18.47 -18.56 -8.43
C LYS A 444 17.66 -18.52 -7.13
N LYS A 445 17.83 -19.54 -6.30
CA LYS A 445 17.27 -19.61 -4.95
C LYS A 445 18.10 -18.75 -4.00
N LEU A 446 17.56 -17.59 -3.62
CA LEU A 446 18.23 -16.68 -2.70
C LEU A 446 18.43 -17.32 -1.32
N ILE A 447 19.67 -17.29 -0.84
CA ILE A 447 20.05 -17.56 0.55
C ILE A 447 20.71 -16.28 1.06
N VAL A 448 20.13 -15.68 2.10
CA VAL A 448 20.70 -14.47 2.74
C VAL A 448 21.43 -14.89 4.00
N GLU A 449 22.73 -14.65 4.02
CA GLU A 449 23.57 -14.85 5.21
C GLU A 449 23.66 -13.53 5.97
N TRP A 450 23.20 -13.52 7.21
CA TRP A 450 23.17 -12.33 8.05
C TRP A 450 24.51 -12.19 8.77
N VAL A 451 25.26 -11.15 8.42
CA VAL A 451 26.53 -10.83 9.06
C VAL A 451 26.37 -9.54 9.86
N ALA A 452 26.44 -9.63 11.19
CA ALA A 452 26.47 -8.43 12.02
C ALA A 452 27.83 -7.73 11.81
N ALA A 453 27.80 -6.46 11.41
CA ALA A 453 29.04 -5.76 11.10
C ALA A 453 29.98 -5.67 12.31
N SER A 454 29.45 -5.46 13.52
CA SER A 454 30.25 -5.46 14.76
C SER A 454 31.04 -6.75 14.95
N ASP A 455 30.49 -7.89 14.53
CA ASP A 455 31.11 -9.20 14.78
C ASP A 455 32.34 -9.44 13.90
N LEU A 456 32.56 -8.61 12.87
CA LEU A 456 33.76 -8.63 12.03
C LEU A 456 34.93 -7.82 12.63
N GLU A 457 34.70 -7.08 13.72
CA GLU A 457 35.68 -6.16 14.30
C GLU A 457 36.66 -6.85 15.26
N GLU A 458 37.87 -6.30 15.38
CA GLU A 458 38.94 -6.81 16.25
C GLU A 458 38.54 -6.90 17.73
N ILE A 459 37.65 -6.00 18.18
CA ILE A 459 37.12 -6.04 19.55
C ILE A 459 36.39 -7.37 19.79
N THR A 460 35.54 -7.80 18.85
CA THR A 460 34.85 -9.09 18.95
C THR A 460 35.81 -10.26 18.78
N ALA A 461 36.89 -10.13 18.00
CA ALA A 461 37.93 -11.16 17.94
C ALA A 461 38.57 -11.43 19.32
N GLN A 462 38.72 -10.38 20.14
CA GLN A 462 39.28 -10.45 21.50
C GLN A 462 38.26 -10.93 22.53
N GLU A 463 37.03 -10.41 22.47
CA GLU A 463 35.99 -10.67 23.47
C GLU A 463 35.20 -11.97 23.22
N ALA A 464 35.00 -12.33 21.95
CA ALA A 464 34.15 -13.43 21.51
C ALA A 464 34.67 -14.06 20.20
N SER A 465 35.88 -14.64 20.26
CA SER A 465 36.59 -15.22 19.12
C SER A 465 35.75 -16.19 18.26
N ASP A 466 34.90 -17.01 18.88
CA ASP A 466 34.02 -17.94 18.16
C ASP A 466 32.95 -17.22 17.32
N VAL A 467 32.37 -16.13 17.86
CA VAL A 467 31.38 -15.30 17.15
C VAL A 467 32.03 -14.60 15.97
N HIS A 468 33.19 -14.00 16.21
CA HIS A 468 33.97 -13.34 15.17
C HIS A 468 34.34 -14.30 14.03
N LYS A 469 34.82 -15.50 14.39
CA LYS A 469 35.15 -16.53 13.41
C LYS A 469 33.92 -16.94 12.59
N ALA A 470 32.79 -17.18 13.24
CA ALA A 470 31.55 -17.54 12.55
C ALA A 470 31.09 -16.44 11.56
N ALA A 471 31.18 -15.16 11.96
CA ALA A 471 30.84 -14.04 11.08
C ALA A 471 31.74 -13.97 9.84
N TRP A 472 33.05 -14.17 10.01
CA TRP A 472 33.99 -14.23 8.90
C TRP A 472 33.81 -15.48 8.02
N ASP A 473 33.46 -16.62 8.59
CA ASP A 473 33.18 -17.84 7.83
C ASP A 473 31.94 -17.67 6.95
N LEU A 474 30.89 -16.99 7.46
CA LEU A 474 29.71 -16.61 6.67
C LEU A 474 30.07 -15.65 5.53
N LEU A 475 30.84 -14.60 5.81
CA LEU A 475 31.26 -13.62 4.82
C LEU A 475 32.09 -14.27 3.70
N LYS A 476 33.07 -15.12 4.06
CA LYS A 476 33.94 -15.82 3.10
C LYS A 476 33.21 -16.88 2.28
N GLY A 477 32.12 -17.44 2.82
CA GLY A 477 31.31 -18.46 2.17
C GLY A 477 30.21 -17.90 1.26
N ALA A 478 30.09 -16.58 1.12
CA ALA A 478 29.08 -15.93 0.29
C ALA A 478 29.57 -15.70 -1.15
N ASP A 479 28.65 -15.81 -2.10
CA ASP A 479 28.89 -15.59 -3.53
C ASP A 479 28.85 -14.09 -3.90
N GLY A 480 28.25 -13.27 -3.03
CA GLY A 480 28.21 -11.81 -3.16
C GLY A 480 27.97 -11.12 -1.83
N ILE A 481 28.35 -9.85 -1.73
CA ILE A 481 28.29 -9.04 -0.51
C ILE A 481 27.43 -7.80 -0.75
N LEU A 482 26.48 -7.57 0.15
CA LEU A 482 25.63 -6.37 0.18
C LEU A 482 25.88 -5.61 1.49
N VAL A 483 26.34 -4.37 1.37
CA VAL A 483 26.42 -3.43 2.50
C VAL A 483 25.30 -2.40 2.36
N PRO A 484 24.19 -2.55 3.13
CA PRO A 484 23.07 -1.62 3.07
C PRO A 484 23.38 -0.28 3.74
N GLY A 485 22.46 0.67 3.56
CA GLY A 485 22.47 1.95 4.27
C GLY A 485 22.47 1.80 5.79
N GLY A 486 22.77 2.89 6.49
CA GLY A 486 22.83 2.92 7.94
C GLY A 486 23.03 4.33 8.48
N PHE A 487 23.16 4.44 9.79
CA PHE A 487 23.48 5.68 10.48
C PHE A 487 24.22 5.39 11.78
N GLY A 488 25.04 6.35 12.20
CA GLY A 488 25.90 6.25 13.38
C GLY A 488 27.12 5.35 13.18
N ASP A 489 27.99 5.39 14.18
CA ASP A 489 29.33 4.80 14.23
C ASP A 489 29.38 3.27 14.36
N ARG A 490 28.37 2.67 14.99
CA ARG A 490 28.36 1.23 15.31
C ARG A 490 28.44 0.35 14.05
N GLY A 491 29.45 -0.53 14.02
CA GLY A 491 29.66 -1.50 12.95
C GLY A 491 30.28 -0.89 11.69
N VAL A 492 30.72 0.37 11.72
CA VAL A 492 31.36 1.03 10.56
C VAL A 492 32.67 0.33 10.20
N GLN A 493 33.51 -0.01 11.17
CA GLN A 493 34.78 -0.69 10.88
C GLN A 493 34.56 -2.08 10.30
N GLY A 494 33.60 -2.84 10.83
CA GLY A 494 33.24 -4.14 10.27
C GLY A 494 32.76 -4.09 8.82
N LYS A 495 31.98 -3.06 8.45
CA LYS A 495 31.56 -2.83 7.07
C LYS A 495 32.74 -2.46 6.14
N ILE A 496 33.70 -1.66 6.63
CA ILE A 496 34.94 -1.36 5.90
C ILE A 496 35.73 -2.66 5.66
N LEU A 497 35.87 -3.51 6.67
CA LEU A 497 36.55 -4.81 6.55
C LEU A 497 35.86 -5.74 5.54
N ALA A 498 34.53 -5.80 5.54
CA ALA A 498 33.79 -6.57 4.55
C ALA A 498 33.96 -6.04 3.12
N THR A 499 34.00 -4.71 2.97
CA THR A 499 34.21 -4.05 1.67
C THR A 499 35.63 -4.32 1.15
N LYS A 500 36.63 -4.23 2.03
CA LYS A 500 38.03 -4.60 1.74
C LYS A 500 38.13 -6.05 1.29
N PHE A 501 37.50 -6.97 2.03
CA PHE A 501 37.48 -8.38 1.68
C PHE A 501 36.89 -8.60 0.28
N ALA A 502 35.77 -7.95 -0.04
CA ALA A 502 35.16 -8.05 -1.36
C ALA A 502 36.12 -7.61 -2.47
N ARG A 503 36.73 -6.42 -2.32
CA ARG A 503 37.69 -5.85 -3.27
C ARG A 503 38.89 -6.76 -3.51
N GLU A 504 39.50 -7.26 -2.43
CA GLU A 504 40.74 -8.06 -2.50
C GLU A 504 40.51 -9.47 -3.02
N ASN A 505 39.32 -10.04 -2.80
CA ASN A 505 39.00 -11.43 -3.17
C ASN A 505 38.11 -11.52 -4.42
N GLN A 506 37.86 -10.41 -5.11
CA GLN A 506 37.04 -10.36 -6.33
C GLN A 506 35.60 -10.87 -6.13
N VAL A 507 35.04 -10.66 -4.94
CA VAL A 507 33.67 -11.07 -4.59
C VAL A 507 32.70 -9.95 -4.99
N PRO A 508 31.67 -10.24 -5.80
CA PRO A 508 30.65 -9.26 -6.20
C PRO A 508 30.14 -8.43 -5.02
N PHE A 509 30.19 -7.10 -5.16
CA PHE A 509 29.88 -6.16 -4.09
C PHE A 509 28.86 -5.11 -4.54
N LEU A 510 27.86 -4.86 -3.68
CA LEU A 510 26.96 -3.72 -3.77
C LEU A 510 26.95 -2.94 -2.45
N GLY A 511 27.40 -1.70 -2.49
CA GLY A 511 27.28 -0.73 -1.39
C GLY A 511 26.12 0.23 -1.62
N ILE A 512 25.21 0.37 -0.66
CA ILE A 512 24.04 1.26 -0.75
C ILE A 512 24.13 2.36 0.31
N CYS A 513 23.96 3.62 -0.10
CA CYS A 513 24.05 4.81 0.73
C CYS A 513 25.39 4.80 1.51
N VAL A 514 25.37 4.56 2.82
CA VAL A 514 26.58 4.38 3.63
C VAL A 514 27.52 3.30 3.07
N GLY A 515 27.00 2.24 2.44
CA GLY A 515 27.85 1.21 1.83
C GLY A 515 28.76 1.77 0.72
N MET A 516 28.29 2.73 -0.07
CA MET A 516 29.10 3.42 -1.08
C MET A 516 30.15 4.32 -0.43
N GLN A 517 29.75 5.08 0.58
CA GLN A 517 30.66 5.95 1.35
C GLN A 517 31.81 5.15 1.97
N LEU A 518 31.51 3.98 2.55
CA LEU A 518 32.52 3.12 3.15
C LEU A 518 33.41 2.43 2.11
N ALA A 519 32.94 2.22 0.88
CA ALA A 519 33.78 1.75 -0.21
C ALA A 519 34.83 2.80 -0.61
N VAL A 520 34.45 4.08 -0.63
CA VAL A 520 35.39 5.19 -0.87
C VAL A 520 36.41 5.30 0.26
N VAL A 521 35.96 5.24 1.51
CA VAL A 521 36.84 5.27 2.70
C VAL A 521 37.82 4.09 2.69
N GLU A 522 37.33 2.87 2.43
CA GLU A 522 38.18 1.68 2.35
C GLU A 522 39.24 1.83 1.26
N PHE A 523 38.85 2.30 0.07
CA PHE A 523 39.76 2.48 -1.05
C PHE A 523 40.85 3.53 -0.74
N ALA A 524 40.48 4.64 -0.12
CA ALA A 524 41.43 5.67 0.31
C ALA A 524 42.46 5.12 1.32
N ARG A 525 42.01 4.32 2.30
CA ARG A 525 42.90 3.66 3.27
C ARG A 525 43.84 2.67 2.60
N SER A 526 43.30 1.76 1.79
CA SER A 526 44.03 0.61 1.28
C SER A 526 44.90 0.91 0.06
N ILE A 527 44.48 1.82 -0.82
CA ILE A 527 45.16 2.08 -2.10
C ILE A 527 45.94 3.40 -2.09
N LEU A 528 45.37 4.47 -1.52
CA LEU A 528 46.05 5.77 -1.43
C LEU A 528 46.95 5.88 -0.18
N GLY A 529 46.80 4.99 0.79
CA GLY A 529 47.59 5.00 2.03
C GLY A 529 47.13 6.06 3.03
N PHE A 530 45.91 6.59 2.88
CA PHE A 530 45.32 7.54 3.82
C PHE A 530 44.75 6.77 5.02
N GLU A 531 45.64 6.36 5.93
CA GLU A 531 45.27 5.48 7.06
C GLU A 531 44.13 6.05 7.93
N ASP A 532 44.09 7.37 8.08
CA ASP A 532 43.08 8.07 8.87
C ASP A 532 41.81 8.45 8.08
N ALA A 533 41.73 8.10 6.79
CA ALA A 533 40.60 8.44 5.93
C ALA A 533 39.28 7.97 6.53
N ASN A 534 38.30 8.87 6.58
CA ASN A 534 37.00 8.57 7.15
C ASN A 534 35.90 9.53 6.67
N SER A 535 34.66 9.23 7.07
CA SER A 535 33.55 10.19 7.02
C SER A 535 33.57 11.08 8.25
N THR A 536 33.31 12.37 8.04
CA THR A 536 33.07 13.35 9.11
C THR A 536 31.79 13.07 9.91
N GLU A 537 30.94 12.13 9.48
CA GLU A 537 29.83 11.60 10.31
C GLU A 537 30.36 10.82 11.51
N PHE A 538 31.41 10.03 11.32
CA PHE A 538 31.92 9.07 12.31
C PHE A 538 33.18 9.56 13.00
N GLU A 539 34.06 10.24 12.25
CA GLU A 539 35.30 10.81 12.75
C GLU A 539 35.43 12.26 12.27
N PRO A 540 34.88 13.24 13.01
CA PRO A 540 34.88 14.65 12.61
C PRO A 540 36.27 15.27 12.48
N GLU A 541 37.27 14.73 13.19
CA GLU A 541 38.63 15.27 13.28
C GLU A 541 39.63 14.58 12.32
N THR A 542 39.16 13.73 11.40
CA THR A 542 40.02 13.09 10.38
C THR A 542 40.76 14.13 9.53
N SER A 543 42.05 13.91 9.29
CA SER A 543 42.84 14.77 8.39
C SER A 543 42.61 14.43 6.91
N SER A 544 41.98 13.29 6.62
CA SER A 544 41.63 12.81 5.28
C SER A 544 40.11 12.61 5.12
N PRO A 545 39.29 13.69 5.14
CA PRO A 545 37.83 13.60 5.13
C PRO A 545 37.29 13.21 3.75
N CYS A 546 37.21 11.91 3.48
CA CYS A 546 36.72 11.36 2.22
C CYS A 546 35.24 11.62 2.00
N VAL A 547 34.48 11.73 3.09
CA VAL A 547 33.04 11.96 3.07
C VAL A 547 32.70 13.10 4.03
N ILE A 548 32.04 14.13 3.52
CA ILE A 548 31.76 15.39 4.21
C ILE A 548 30.28 15.70 4.25
N PHE A 549 29.87 16.44 5.27
CA PHE A 549 28.51 16.94 5.38
C PHE A 549 28.24 18.01 4.31
N MET A 550 27.34 17.73 3.38
CA MET A 550 26.98 18.62 2.27
C MET A 550 25.46 18.69 2.08
N PRO A 551 24.72 19.27 3.04
CA PRO A 551 23.26 19.30 2.98
C PRO A 551 22.79 20.13 1.79
N GLU A 552 21.72 19.68 1.14
CA GLU A 552 20.87 20.58 0.35
C GLU A 552 20.17 21.54 1.32
N GLY A 553 19.84 22.75 0.88
CA GLY A 553 19.36 23.87 1.71
C GLY A 553 18.07 23.63 2.54
N SER A 554 17.58 22.41 2.67
CA SER A 554 16.55 22.00 3.64
C SER A 554 17.06 20.88 4.54
N THR A 555 17.17 21.17 5.84
CA THR A 555 17.44 20.18 6.89
C THR A 555 16.27 19.22 7.15
N THR A 556 15.14 19.38 6.45
CA THR A 556 13.86 18.70 6.71
C THR A 556 13.22 18.04 5.49
N HIS A 557 13.81 18.19 4.30
CA HIS A 557 13.27 17.63 3.06
C HIS A 557 14.38 16.91 2.30
N MET A 558 14.36 15.57 2.35
CA MET A 558 15.13 14.71 1.45
C MET A 558 14.22 14.37 0.26
N GLY A 559 14.62 14.70 -0.97
CA GLY A 559 13.84 14.49 -2.20
C GLY A 559 14.62 13.68 -3.23
N GLY A 560 13.91 13.10 -4.21
CA GLY A 560 14.52 12.38 -5.33
C GLY A 560 15.43 13.28 -6.17
N LEU A 561 16.52 12.72 -6.65
CA LEU A 561 17.48 13.40 -7.50
C LEU A 561 17.69 12.56 -8.77
N THR A 562 18.04 13.22 -9.88
CA THR A 562 18.19 12.58 -11.21
C THR A 562 19.67 12.52 -11.60
N PHE A 563 20.15 11.36 -12.08
CA PHE A 563 21.58 11.06 -12.35
C PHE A 563 21.76 10.17 -13.57
N ARG A 564 22.98 9.76 -13.97
CA ARG A 564 23.21 8.94 -15.19
C ARG A 564 23.46 7.46 -14.89
N TYR A 565 22.79 6.52 -15.58
CA TYR A 565 23.09 5.08 -15.50
C TYR A 565 22.62 4.29 -16.76
N GLY A 566 23.48 3.42 -17.30
CA GLY A 566 23.18 2.53 -18.45
C GLY A 566 23.07 3.23 -19.82
N ASN A 567 22.29 2.65 -20.75
CA ASN A 567 22.00 3.25 -22.07
C ASN A 567 21.06 4.46 -21.99
N ALA A 568 20.49 4.75 -20.82
CA ALA A 568 19.70 5.94 -20.57
C ALA A 568 20.64 7.10 -20.21
N LYS A 569 20.37 8.29 -20.77
CA LYS A 569 21.14 9.49 -20.44
C LYS A 569 20.96 9.93 -18.98
N PHE A 570 19.91 9.47 -18.33
CA PHE A 570 19.58 9.74 -16.93
C PHE A 570 18.65 8.65 -16.34
N VAL A 571 18.68 8.51 -15.01
CA VAL A 571 17.87 7.68 -14.12
C VAL A 571 17.45 8.54 -12.93
N ASP A 572 16.22 8.32 -12.48
CA ASP A 572 15.66 8.99 -11.30
C ASP A 572 15.58 7.97 -10.17
N GLU A 573 16.17 8.27 -9.03
CA GLU A 573 16.26 7.36 -7.87
C GLU A 573 16.02 8.11 -6.55
N ARG A 574 15.76 7.34 -5.49
CA ARG A 574 15.35 7.90 -4.19
C ARG A 574 16.53 7.96 -3.23
N HIS A 575 16.69 9.12 -2.57
CA HIS A 575 17.80 9.38 -1.67
C HIS A 575 17.33 9.53 -0.22
N ARG A 576 18.21 9.13 0.70
CA ARG A 576 18.05 9.32 2.14
C ARG A 576 19.40 9.40 2.85
N HIS A 577 20.18 10.42 2.52
CA HIS A 577 21.48 10.71 3.13
C HIS A 577 21.71 12.22 3.27
N ARG A 578 22.75 12.58 4.03
CA ARG A 578 23.16 13.98 4.27
C ARG A 578 24.64 14.25 4.00
N TYR A 579 25.39 13.18 3.78
CA TYR A 579 26.84 13.20 3.59
C TYR A 579 27.15 12.80 2.15
N GLU A 580 28.18 13.44 1.60
CA GLU A 580 28.64 13.27 0.23
C GLU A 580 30.13 13.02 0.19
N VAL A 581 30.61 12.38 -0.89
CA VAL A 581 32.04 12.28 -1.16
C VAL A 581 32.63 13.68 -1.29
N ASN A 582 33.77 13.91 -0.65
CA ASN A 582 34.46 15.19 -0.69
C ASN A 582 34.93 15.49 -2.12
N PRO A 583 34.42 16.55 -2.78
CA PRO A 583 34.78 16.88 -4.15
C PRO A 583 36.28 17.09 -4.37
N ASP A 584 36.99 17.55 -3.34
CA ASP A 584 38.42 17.84 -3.41
C ASP A 584 39.27 16.56 -3.50
N MET A 585 38.73 15.41 -3.10
CA MET A 585 39.43 14.11 -3.13
C MET A 585 39.09 13.26 -4.37
N ILE A 586 38.06 13.64 -5.14
CA ILE A 586 37.57 12.86 -6.29
C ILE A 586 38.69 12.58 -7.29
N SER A 587 39.43 13.61 -7.70
CA SER A 587 40.45 13.47 -8.76
C SER A 587 41.56 12.50 -8.36
N GLU A 588 41.97 12.53 -7.09
CA GLU A 588 43.00 11.64 -6.58
C GLU A 588 42.51 10.18 -6.52
N ILE A 589 41.28 9.97 -6.07
CA ILE A 589 40.65 8.64 -5.99
C ILE A 589 40.42 8.04 -7.40
N GLU A 590 39.95 8.84 -8.36
CA GLU A 590 39.77 8.40 -9.76
C GLU A 590 41.08 7.98 -10.40
N ASN A 591 42.14 8.77 -10.20
CA ASN A 591 43.47 8.46 -10.73
C ASN A 591 44.06 7.16 -10.16
N ALA A 592 43.65 6.78 -8.94
CA ALA A 592 44.05 5.52 -8.32
C ALA A 592 43.19 4.32 -8.76
N GLY A 593 42.08 4.54 -9.46
CA GLY A 593 41.33 3.50 -10.17
C GLY A 593 39.87 3.29 -9.75
N LEU A 594 39.37 4.01 -8.73
CA LEU A 594 37.94 3.98 -8.36
C LEU A 594 37.20 5.09 -9.11
N SER A 595 36.37 4.72 -10.09
CA SER A 595 35.73 5.67 -11.01
C SER A 595 34.39 6.19 -10.45
N PHE A 596 34.13 7.50 -10.52
CA PHE A 596 32.82 8.08 -10.20
C PHE A 596 32.00 8.29 -11.48
N VAL A 597 31.18 7.30 -11.82
CA VAL A 597 30.46 7.24 -13.11
C VAL A 597 29.07 7.90 -13.08
N GLY A 598 28.50 8.09 -11.88
CA GLY A 598 27.22 8.77 -11.68
C GLY A 598 27.41 10.09 -10.93
N LYS A 599 26.92 11.19 -11.50
CA LYS A 599 26.96 12.54 -10.89
C LYS A 599 25.63 13.25 -10.99
N ASP A 600 25.38 14.15 -10.03
CA ASP A 600 24.17 14.97 -9.95
C ASP A 600 24.03 15.95 -11.10
N GLU A 601 22.86 16.60 -11.18
CA GLU A 601 22.61 17.62 -12.20
C GLU A 601 23.64 18.76 -12.16
N THR A 602 24.18 19.06 -10.97
CA THR A 602 25.22 20.09 -10.81
C THR A 602 26.63 19.59 -11.17
N GLY A 603 26.83 18.27 -11.26
CA GLY A 603 28.11 17.61 -11.43
C GLY A 603 29.03 17.68 -10.21
N ARG A 604 28.56 18.24 -9.09
CA ARG A 604 29.33 18.45 -7.86
C ARG A 604 29.30 17.25 -6.94
N ARG A 605 28.21 16.47 -6.97
CA ARG A 605 28.04 15.28 -6.13
C ARG A 605 28.16 14.02 -6.96
N THR A 606 28.78 13.02 -6.36
CA THR A 606 28.98 11.73 -6.97
C THR A 606 28.06 10.72 -6.31
N GLU A 607 27.25 10.05 -7.12
CA GLU A 607 26.25 9.11 -6.62
C GLU A 607 26.58 7.66 -6.88
N LEU A 608 27.52 7.38 -7.78
CA LEU A 608 27.83 6.02 -8.21
C LEU A 608 29.32 5.85 -8.43
N VAL A 609 29.87 4.80 -7.81
CA VAL A 609 31.26 4.36 -7.98
C VAL A 609 31.32 2.97 -8.57
N GLU A 610 32.31 2.76 -9.44
CA GLU A 610 32.64 1.47 -10.02
C GLU A 610 34.15 1.25 -9.99
N LEU A 611 34.58 0.02 -9.68
CA LEU A 611 35.98 -0.39 -9.76
C LEU A 611 36.22 -1.19 -11.04
N GLN A 612 37.04 -0.66 -11.97
CA GLN A 612 37.17 -1.21 -13.33
C GLN A 612 37.74 -2.63 -13.40
N ASN A 613 38.64 -3.00 -12.48
CA ASN A 613 39.32 -4.30 -12.47
C ASN A 613 38.64 -5.30 -11.51
N HIS A 614 37.32 -5.23 -11.38
CA HIS A 614 36.54 -6.10 -10.53
C HIS A 614 35.28 -6.60 -11.25
N SER A 615 34.93 -7.87 -11.07
CA SER A 615 33.78 -8.53 -11.74
C SER A 615 32.47 -7.75 -11.56
N TYR A 616 32.17 -7.36 -10.33
CA TYR A 616 31.09 -6.45 -9.96
C TYR A 616 31.42 -5.75 -8.64
N PHE A 617 31.83 -4.48 -8.68
CA PHE A 617 32.04 -3.69 -7.46
C PHE A 617 31.40 -2.33 -7.66
N VAL A 618 30.18 -2.19 -7.14
CA VAL A 618 29.35 -1.01 -7.36
C VAL A 618 28.95 -0.42 -6.01
N GLY A 619 29.09 0.88 -5.87
CA GLY A 619 28.56 1.64 -4.74
C GLY A 619 27.60 2.71 -5.25
N VAL A 620 26.43 2.85 -4.64
CA VAL A 620 25.47 3.93 -4.91
C VAL A 620 25.06 4.69 -3.65
N GLN A 621 24.83 6.00 -3.78
CA GLN A 621 24.28 6.85 -2.71
C GLN A 621 22.76 6.71 -2.57
N PHE A 622 22.04 6.55 -3.70
CA PHE A 622 20.60 6.30 -3.70
C PHE A 622 20.24 4.90 -3.19
N HIS A 623 18.95 4.69 -2.95
CA HIS A 623 18.36 3.44 -2.50
C HIS A 623 17.63 2.70 -3.64
N PRO A 624 18.35 1.88 -4.45
CA PRO A 624 17.78 1.15 -5.57
C PRO A 624 16.69 0.13 -5.19
N GLU A 625 16.61 -0.24 -3.92
CA GLU A 625 15.66 -1.20 -3.38
C GLU A 625 14.20 -0.70 -3.37
N PHE A 626 13.99 0.63 -3.29
CA PHE A 626 12.65 1.21 -3.22
C PHE A 626 11.89 1.14 -4.56
N LYS A 627 12.62 1.17 -5.69
CA LYS A 627 12.04 1.08 -7.04
C LYS A 627 12.00 -0.34 -7.61
N SER A 628 12.51 -1.34 -6.88
CA SER A 628 12.43 -2.74 -7.30
C SER A 628 10.99 -3.27 -7.29
N ARG A 629 10.56 -3.98 -8.34
CA ARG A 629 9.23 -4.60 -8.48
C ARG A 629 9.36 -6.09 -8.85
N PRO A 630 8.39 -6.95 -8.52
CA PRO A 630 8.42 -8.39 -8.86
C PRO A 630 8.58 -8.69 -10.36
N GLY A 631 8.07 -7.84 -11.25
CA GLY A 631 8.23 -7.96 -12.71
C GLY A 631 9.31 -7.06 -13.31
N LYS A 632 9.91 -6.19 -12.50
CA LYS A 632 10.91 -5.21 -12.91
C LYS A 632 11.92 -5.05 -11.77
N PRO A 633 12.82 -6.03 -11.58
CA PRO A 633 13.83 -5.97 -10.53
C PRO A 633 14.73 -4.75 -10.74
N SER A 634 15.28 -4.24 -9.64
CA SER A 634 16.31 -3.20 -9.70
C SER A 634 17.54 -3.72 -10.46
N ALA A 635 18.06 -2.91 -11.39
CA ALA A 635 19.19 -3.28 -12.23
C ALA A 635 20.45 -3.61 -11.42
N LEU A 636 20.71 -2.88 -10.32
CA LEU A 636 21.87 -3.10 -9.46
C LEU A 636 21.77 -4.40 -8.67
N PHE A 637 20.57 -4.75 -8.18
CA PHE A 637 20.37 -6.04 -7.53
C PHE A 637 20.43 -7.19 -8.54
N LEU A 638 19.93 -6.99 -9.76
CA LEU A 638 20.05 -7.97 -10.84
C LEU A 638 21.52 -8.20 -11.22
N GLY A 639 22.30 -7.13 -11.34
CA GLY A 639 23.75 -7.18 -11.61
C GLY A 639 24.51 -7.93 -10.51
N LEU A 640 24.22 -7.63 -9.24
CA LEU A 640 24.82 -8.33 -8.10
C LEU A 640 24.54 -9.84 -8.15
N ILE A 641 23.27 -10.24 -8.31
CA ILE A 641 22.92 -11.66 -8.37
C ILE A 641 23.55 -12.33 -9.60
N ALA A 642 23.50 -11.69 -10.76
CA ALA A 642 24.08 -12.24 -11.99
C ALA A 642 25.60 -12.43 -11.90
N ALA A 643 26.32 -11.53 -11.19
CA ALA A 643 27.75 -11.65 -10.97
C ALA A 643 28.11 -12.70 -9.90
N ALA A 644 27.21 -12.93 -8.93
CA ALA A 644 27.34 -13.95 -7.88
C ALA A 644 26.86 -15.35 -8.32
N SER A 645 26.47 -15.51 -9.59
CA SER A 645 25.83 -16.71 -10.15
C SER A 645 26.69 -17.43 -11.16
#